data_AF-A0A935CR54-F1
#
_entry.id   AF-A0A935CR54-F1
#
_cell.length_a   1.000
_cell.length_b   1.000
_cell.length_c   1.000
_cell.angle_alpha   90.00
_cell.angle_beta   90.00
_cell.angle_gamma   90.00
#
_symmetry.space_group_name_H-M   'P 1'
#
loop_
_entity.id
_entity.type
_entity.pdbx_description
1 polymer ?
#
loop_
_entity_poly.entity_id
_entity_poly.type
_entity_poly.pdbx_seq_one_letter_code
_entity_poly.pdbx_strand_id
1 'polypeptide(L)'
;MANASGIFGILTVQVGGNRDEHPLTKPVLNIGRSSENDLILLDDPQISRHHLRLTYTAQGFQVQDLGSAVGALLNGQPLAARQTYPIGFDQVVQLASFQLSVRPPAAPVPPSLGDKIRISARPLPGLAVYAAGQMQKFPLDKPVVSLGRASDNDIVISATVISGHHARLQQVGSTFTISDLGSSNGLTFDGQRVPQKALLDGDVLYVTDQVAIQYRSAIGLMGGAAKAEATTPPPVQVVGLPTDDQPVRIGRAKDNQIVLDHPQVSRYHAMIERMGVGRYRIHDLKSANGVFVGNKRIERESWLKDDDEIQIGPFRLDLKQGNIRQMEDRGMRLDVLHLQKWVSKEKNLLQDISLAIAPQEFVALVGLSGAGKSTLMNALTGFNPATHGAVFVNDIDLYKNFDLFRNELGYVPQKDIVHAELSVYAALDYVAQLRMPPDTTPDERHKRILEVLEDLDLTERKDLPIHKLSGGQLKRVSIGVELLTKPRLFYLDEPTSGLDPGTEYNMMKLLRHLADQGRTIVLITHATKNVMMCDKVIFVVRGGYVAFYGPPEEALIYFDRFRTDQERREKDMEFDSIYIVLEDDKRGKPTDWADRYQKSPAYQNYVVERLRNRRAAAANVGPDTIARRVSSGATKRVNALRQLAILSSRNLNILMRDRLSLALMLLLAPGIGLMDFMWGRDLFDPVKGDPGKIITMLFMMGLITILVGALSSVLQIVKETDIYKRERTVGLQVGPYILSKVWIGLILALYQALVFLVFELIFVHPDLPGTGAYVAVYITLFIGTLSGYLFGLAISAAAPNLNVALLLVIVVLVPQFLFAGALLPLDLIPGGEQISVIASTRWAFEALVNITEFGKPLVDDPCWADRPKYDEDGETGWNTVLNRSDEEKLALGCTCMGATIFETCSAFPGIQSADFYDDKARTQLAAVEPQKPVSPTPYPSPTPVWSPTPYPSPTPLPQPSDPSKLDAYMDDSREQGRKYQDRRQVQGDEYQAQREAQGNEYQDARQQQGDEYAAAMETWGDQKADWERERQRAVKGAEGMLKNIFDNYGRAFKGTVASRWLAMTIVMIVLVGLIVFFQRQKDVV
;
A
#
# COMPACT_ATOMS: atom_id res chain seq x y z
N MET A 1 -9.44 70.09 -33.67
CA MET A 1 -9.44 71.09 -32.58
C MET A 1 -9.55 70.34 -31.27
N ALA A 2 -8.47 70.24 -30.49
CA ALA A 2 -8.54 69.71 -29.13
C ALA A 2 -9.19 70.78 -28.25
N ASN A 3 -10.25 70.43 -27.52
CA ASN A 3 -10.81 71.30 -26.50
C ASN A 3 -9.73 71.57 -25.44
N ALA A 4 -9.74 72.78 -24.86
CA ALA A 4 -8.77 73.26 -23.87
C ALA A 4 -8.65 72.41 -22.57
N SER A 5 -9.36 71.27 -22.49
CA SER A 5 -9.42 70.33 -21.38
C SER A 5 -8.65 69.00 -21.59
N GLY A 6 -8.05 68.74 -22.76
CA GLY A 6 -7.25 67.53 -22.99
C GLY A 6 -8.04 66.20 -23.08
N ILE A 7 -9.36 66.28 -23.34
CA ILE A 7 -10.28 65.14 -23.41
C ILE A 7 -10.74 64.92 -24.85
N PHE A 8 -10.56 63.70 -25.37
CA PHE A 8 -10.88 63.32 -26.75
C PHE A 8 -12.35 62.90 -26.94
N GLY A 9 -13.00 62.41 -25.89
CA GLY A 9 -14.38 61.92 -25.87
C GLY A 9 -14.72 61.29 -24.53
N ILE A 10 -15.96 60.87 -24.31
CA ILE A 10 -16.36 60.12 -23.11
C ILE A 10 -16.69 58.68 -23.53
N LEU A 11 -15.86 57.73 -23.10
CA LEU A 11 -16.10 56.31 -23.27
C LEU A 11 -17.18 55.86 -22.29
N THR A 12 -18.24 55.28 -22.82
CA THR A 12 -19.32 54.64 -22.10
C THR A 12 -19.10 53.13 -22.15
N VAL A 13 -19.16 52.46 -21.00
CA VAL A 13 -19.11 51.00 -20.89
C VAL A 13 -20.39 50.49 -20.23
N GLN A 14 -21.04 49.51 -20.85
CA GLN A 14 -22.33 48.98 -20.42
C GLN A 14 -22.32 47.45 -20.30
N VAL A 15 -22.92 46.91 -19.23
CA VAL A 15 -23.08 45.46 -18.97
C VAL A 15 -24.41 45.22 -18.27
N GLY A 16 -25.26 44.35 -18.84
CA GLY A 16 -26.48 43.89 -18.16
C GLY A 16 -27.42 45.01 -17.69
N GLY A 17 -27.51 46.11 -18.45
CA GLY A 17 -28.31 47.31 -18.11
C GLY A 17 -27.59 48.39 -17.29
N ASN A 18 -26.42 48.10 -16.73
CA ASN A 18 -25.61 49.07 -15.97
C ASN A 18 -24.62 49.79 -16.86
N ARG A 19 -24.43 51.10 -16.65
CA ARG A 19 -23.59 51.98 -17.48
C ARG A 19 -22.59 52.74 -16.61
N ASP A 20 -21.36 52.90 -17.08
CA ASP A 20 -20.35 53.79 -16.48
C ASP A 20 -19.61 54.57 -17.58
N GLU A 21 -19.01 55.69 -17.21
CA GLU A 21 -18.46 56.68 -18.15
C GLU A 21 -17.08 57.17 -17.73
N HIS A 22 -16.17 57.25 -18.70
CA HIS A 22 -14.79 57.68 -18.48
C HIS A 22 -14.34 58.64 -19.58
N PRO A 23 -13.73 59.80 -19.25
CA PRO A 23 -13.20 60.69 -20.27
C PRO A 23 -11.91 60.09 -20.85
N LEU A 24 -11.80 60.08 -22.16
CA LEU A 24 -10.64 59.59 -22.89
C LEU A 24 -9.56 60.68 -22.89
N THR A 25 -8.52 60.48 -22.07
CA THR A 25 -7.35 61.37 -21.95
C THR A 25 -6.14 60.86 -22.74
N LYS A 26 -6.19 59.63 -23.24
CA LYS A 26 -5.17 59.02 -24.11
C LYS A 26 -5.71 58.87 -25.53
N PRO A 27 -4.89 59.09 -26.57
CA PRO A 27 -5.30 58.92 -27.96
C PRO A 27 -5.38 57.44 -28.39
N VAL A 28 -4.80 56.52 -27.64
CA VAL A 28 -4.88 55.07 -27.89
C VAL A 28 -5.27 54.37 -26.59
N LEU A 29 -6.20 53.43 -26.67
CA LEU A 29 -6.68 52.62 -25.55
C LEU A 29 -6.73 51.15 -25.97
N ASN A 30 -5.97 50.29 -25.30
CA ASN A 30 -6.08 48.84 -25.46
C ASN A 30 -7.09 48.28 -24.44
N ILE A 31 -7.90 47.32 -24.88
CA ILE A 31 -9.02 46.77 -24.12
C ILE A 31 -8.95 45.24 -24.16
N GLY A 32 -9.08 44.57 -23.01
CA GLY A 32 -9.09 43.11 -22.92
C GLY A 32 -8.92 42.60 -21.48
N ARG A 33 -8.78 41.29 -21.26
CA ARG A 33 -8.64 40.73 -19.90
C ARG A 33 -7.22 40.83 -19.29
N SER A 34 -6.21 41.11 -20.11
CA SER A 34 -4.82 41.23 -19.64
C SER A 34 -4.62 42.47 -18.76
N SER A 35 -3.78 42.36 -17.73
CA SER A 35 -3.35 43.47 -16.87
C SER A 35 -2.50 44.52 -17.61
N GLU A 36 -2.07 44.22 -18.83
CA GLU A 36 -1.31 45.11 -19.72
C GLU A 36 -2.20 46.11 -20.47
N ASN A 37 -3.52 45.90 -20.52
CA ASN A 37 -4.45 46.81 -21.19
C ASN A 37 -4.75 48.06 -20.37
N ASP A 38 -5.20 49.11 -21.06
CA ASP A 38 -5.67 50.36 -20.46
C ASP A 38 -7.10 50.20 -19.88
N LEU A 39 -7.94 49.38 -20.54
CA LEU A 39 -9.25 48.95 -20.05
C LEU A 39 -9.28 47.43 -19.87
N ILE A 40 -9.36 46.98 -18.63
CA ILE A 40 -9.26 45.59 -18.22
C ILE A 40 -10.67 45.04 -17.93
N LEU A 41 -11.19 44.19 -18.80
CA LEU A 41 -12.50 43.56 -18.60
C LEU A 41 -12.32 42.20 -17.90
N LEU A 42 -12.96 42.03 -16.75
CA LEU A 42 -12.84 40.90 -15.81
C LEU A 42 -14.14 40.10 -15.77
N ASP A 43 -14.04 38.86 -15.27
CA ASP A 43 -15.17 37.95 -14.99
C ASP A 43 -16.02 37.51 -16.20
N ASP A 44 -15.52 37.74 -17.42
CA ASP A 44 -16.06 37.15 -18.65
C ASP A 44 -14.94 36.36 -19.39
N PRO A 45 -14.98 35.01 -19.38
CA PRO A 45 -13.95 34.19 -20.02
C PRO A 45 -13.95 34.30 -21.55
N GLN A 46 -14.99 34.87 -22.15
CA GLN A 46 -15.07 35.10 -23.60
C GLN A 46 -14.22 36.30 -24.04
N ILE A 47 -13.80 37.18 -23.12
CA ILE A 47 -12.93 38.30 -23.44
C ILE A 47 -11.48 37.83 -23.61
N SER A 48 -10.89 38.11 -24.77
CA SER A 48 -9.48 37.81 -25.07
C SER A 48 -8.49 38.70 -24.28
N ARG A 49 -7.24 38.22 -24.11
CA ARG A 49 -6.19 38.95 -23.35
C ARG A 49 -5.99 40.37 -23.88
N HIS A 50 -5.86 40.52 -25.19
CA HIS A 50 -5.97 41.81 -25.88
C HIS A 50 -7.10 41.64 -26.89
N HIS A 51 -8.24 42.29 -26.63
CA HIS A 51 -9.45 42.07 -27.40
C HIS A 51 -9.61 43.14 -28.48
N LEU A 52 -9.55 44.40 -28.08
CA LEU A 52 -9.88 45.54 -28.93
C LEU A 52 -8.88 46.69 -28.71
N ARG A 53 -8.60 47.46 -29.75
CA ARG A 53 -7.88 48.73 -29.66
C ARG A 53 -8.79 49.86 -30.16
N LEU A 54 -8.92 50.90 -29.34
CA LEU A 54 -9.61 52.15 -29.69
C LEU A 54 -8.56 53.25 -29.89
N THR A 55 -8.59 53.92 -31.04
CA THR A 55 -7.63 54.97 -31.42
C THR A 55 -8.36 56.23 -31.84
N TYR A 56 -7.93 57.39 -31.35
CA TYR A 56 -8.40 58.70 -31.78
C TYR A 56 -7.43 59.28 -32.81
N THR A 57 -7.94 59.63 -33.99
CA THR A 57 -7.17 60.19 -35.10
C THR A 57 -7.75 61.55 -35.53
N ALA A 58 -7.08 62.25 -36.45
CA ALA A 58 -7.60 63.50 -37.03
C ALA A 58 -8.96 63.33 -37.75
N GLN A 59 -9.32 62.09 -38.12
CA GLN A 59 -10.59 61.75 -38.79
C GLN A 59 -11.67 61.23 -37.83
N GLY A 60 -11.41 61.18 -36.52
CA GLY A 60 -12.33 60.65 -35.51
C GLY A 60 -11.82 59.38 -34.83
N PHE A 61 -12.71 58.70 -34.10
CA PHE A 61 -12.41 57.45 -33.40
C PHE A 61 -12.37 56.27 -34.38
N GLN A 62 -11.46 55.34 -34.14
CA GLN A 62 -11.27 54.13 -34.89
C GLN A 62 -11.13 52.94 -33.95
N VAL A 63 -11.74 51.82 -34.30
CA VAL A 63 -11.72 50.57 -33.56
C VAL A 63 -11.07 49.47 -34.38
N GLN A 64 -10.24 48.65 -33.74
CA GLN A 64 -9.59 47.50 -34.34
C GLN A 64 -9.74 46.31 -33.39
N ASP A 65 -10.32 45.20 -33.88
CA ASP A 65 -10.27 43.93 -33.18
C ASP A 65 -8.84 43.35 -33.26
N LEU A 66 -8.28 42.90 -32.14
CA LEU A 66 -6.88 42.46 -32.05
C LEU A 66 -6.68 40.97 -32.39
N GLY A 67 -7.67 40.33 -33.02
CA GLY A 67 -7.72 38.89 -33.25
C GLY A 67 -8.33 38.18 -32.05
N SER A 68 -9.42 38.73 -31.53
CA SER A 68 -10.11 38.18 -30.37
C SER A 68 -10.84 36.88 -30.71
N ALA A 69 -10.92 35.96 -29.75
CA ALA A 69 -11.51 34.63 -29.94
C ALA A 69 -13.01 34.64 -30.27
N VAL A 70 -13.74 35.67 -29.85
CA VAL A 70 -15.20 35.82 -30.07
C VAL A 70 -15.51 36.92 -31.09
N GLY A 71 -14.52 37.73 -31.47
CA GLY A 71 -14.70 38.89 -32.32
C GLY A 71 -15.38 40.06 -31.60
N ALA A 72 -15.18 41.25 -32.15
CA ALA A 72 -15.91 42.45 -31.79
C ALA A 72 -17.03 42.74 -32.80
N LEU A 73 -18.18 43.19 -32.32
CA LEU A 73 -19.32 43.58 -33.16
C LEU A 73 -19.48 45.10 -33.13
N LEU A 74 -19.54 45.75 -34.28
CA LEU A 74 -19.92 47.17 -34.38
C LEU A 74 -21.37 47.27 -34.83
N ASN A 75 -22.25 47.79 -33.97
CA ASN A 75 -23.71 47.87 -34.19
C ASN A 75 -24.33 46.53 -34.65
N GLY A 76 -23.84 45.42 -34.08
CA GLY A 76 -24.31 44.07 -34.39
C GLY A 76 -23.67 43.41 -35.62
N GLN A 77 -22.76 44.09 -36.34
CA GLN A 77 -22.00 43.52 -37.46
C GLN A 77 -20.58 43.13 -37.02
N PRO A 78 -20.07 41.94 -37.37
CA PRO A 78 -18.75 41.49 -36.96
C PRO A 78 -17.63 42.31 -37.63
N LEU A 79 -16.64 42.70 -36.83
CA LEU A 79 -15.42 43.33 -37.31
C LEU A 79 -14.43 42.24 -37.77
N ALA A 80 -13.81 42.42 -38.93
CA ALA A 80 -12.74 41.55 -39.36
C ALA A 80 -11.51 41.77 -38.45
N ALA A 81 -10.88 40.67 -38.02
CA ALA A 81 -9.72 40.69 -37.15
C ALA A 81 -8.59 41.56 -37.75
N ARG A 82 -8.00 42.41 -36.92
CA ARG A 82 -6.87 43.30 -37.24
C ARG A 82 -7.15 44.34 -38.32
N GLN A 83 -8.39 44.50 -38.76
CA GLN A 83 -8.81 45.61 -39.62
C GLN A 83 -9.33 46.77 -38.76
N THR A 84 -9.04 48.01 -39.20
CA THR A 84 -9.46 49.21 -38.48
C THR A 84 -10.74 49.77 -39.11
N TYR A 85 -11.72 50.09 -38.28
CA TYR A 85 -13.02 50.61 -38.68
C TYR A 85 -13.24 51.98 -38.01
N PRO A 86 -13.71 53.01 -38.74
CA PRO A 86 -14.11 54.27 -38.12
C PRO A 86 -15.38 54.06 -37.27
N ILE A 87 -15.43 54.69 -36.10
CA ILE A 87 -16.64 54.75 -35.27
C ILE A 87 -17.06 56.18 -35.01
N GLY A 88 -18.35 56.44 -35.24
CA GLY A 88 -18.99 57.70 -34.86
C GLY A 88 -19.30 57.74 -33.37
N PHE A 89 -19.71 58.91 -32.89
CA PHE A 89 -20.25 59.01 -31.54
C PHE A 89 -21.52 58.17 -31.40
N ASP A 90 -21.71 57.60 -30.21
CA ASP A 90 -22.84 56.74 -29.79
C ASP A 90 -23.01 55.43 -30.57
N GLN A 91 -22.10 55.09 -31.49
CA GLN A 91 -22.05 53.75 -32.08
C GLN A 91 -21.53 52.74 -31.05
N VAL A 92 -22.17 51.56 -31.02
CA VAL A 92 -21.94 50.54 -30.00
C VAL A 92 -21.01 49.47 -30.55
N VAL A 93 -19.88 49.29 -29.87
CA VAL A 93 -18.98 48.15 -30.05
C VAL A 93 -19.26 47.13 -28.95
N GLN A 94 -19.79 45.97 -29.32
CA GLN A 94 -20.07 44.88 -28.39
C GLN A 94 -18.92 43.87 -28.35
N LEU A 95 -18.49 43.54 -27.14
CA LEU A 95 -17.43 42.57 -26.80
C LEU A 95 -18.00 41.58 -25.77
N ALA A 96 -18.41 40.39 -26.21
CA ALA A 96 -19.08 39.41 -25.34
C ALA A 96 -20.23 40.06 -24.50
N SER A 97 -20.14 40.06 -23.17
CA SER A 97 -21.12 40.69 -22.27
C SER A 97 -21.04 42.22 -22.15
N PHE A 98 -20.02 42.86 -22.75
CA PHE A 98 -19.76 44.30 -22.66
C PHE A 98 -20.20 45.05 -23.92
N GLN A 99 -20.71 46.27 -23.75
CA GLN A 99 -21.00 47.22 -24.82
C GLN A 99 -20.21 48.51 -24.56
N LEU A 100 -19.53 49.00 -25.59
CA LEU A 100 -18.70 50.20 -25.54
C LEU A 100 -19.23 51.23 -26.53
N SER A 101 -19.34 52.49 -26.15
CA SER A 101 -19.60 53.58 -27.10
C SER A 101 -18.84 54.83 -26.69
N VAL A 102 -18.56 55.73 -27.62
CA VAL A 102 -17.91 57.00 -27.30
C VAL A 102 -18.92 58.11 -27.55
N ARG A 103 -19.07 59.05 -26.63
CA ARG A 103 -19.94 60.23 -26.79
C ARG A 103 -19.14 61.54 -26.71
N PRO A 104 -19.68 62.67 -27.19
CA PRO A 104 -19.01 63.96 -27.11
C PRO A 104 -18.73 64.38 -25.67
N PRO A 105 -17.63 65.11 -25.40
CA PRO A 105 -17.36 65.66 -24.08
C PRO A 105 -18.44 66.69 -23.71
N ALA A 106 -19.23 66.39 -22.67
CA ALA A 106 -20.26 67.27 -22.11
C ALA A 106 -19.95 67.56 -20.63
N ALA A 107 -20.39 68.71 -20.11
CA ALA A 107 -20.24 69.08 -18.70
C ALA A 107 -21.45 68.59 -17.87
N PRO A 108 -21.26 68.08 -16.63
CA PRO A 108 -19.98 67.87 -15.95
C PRO A 108 -19.20 66.67 -16.50
N VAL A 109 -17.87 66.82 -16.53
CA VAL A 109 -16.94 65.82 -17.06
C VAL A 109 -16.70 64.72 -15.99
N PRO A 110 -16.88 63.43 -16.31
CA PRO A 110 -16.56 62.34 -15.38
C PRO A 110 -15.04 62.30 -15.08
N PRO A 111 -14.59 61.78 -13.93
CA PRO A 111 -13.17 61.77 -13.55
C PRO A 111 -12.32 60.92 -14.51
N SER A 112 -11.07 61.33 -14.73
CA SER A 112 -10.17 60.73 -15.72
C SER A 112 -9.97 59.24 -15.57
N LEU A 113 -9.85 58.53 -16.70
CA LEU A 113 -9.15 57.25 -16.73
C LEU A 113 -7.78 57.46 -16.05
N GLY A 114 -7.58 56.86 -14.87
CA GLY A 114 -6.22 56.61 -14.37
C GLY A 114 -5.46 55.74 -15.37
N ASP A 115 -4.21 55.39 -15.11
CA ASP A 115 -3.40 54.71 -16.13
C ASP A 115 -3.97 53.37 -16.61
N LYS A 116 -4.79 52.68 -15.78
CA LYS A 116 -5.52 51.46 -16.12
C LYS A 116 -6.85 51.37 -15.35
N ILE A 117 -7.94 51.01 -16.02
CA ILE A 117 -9.25 50.78 -15.41
C ILE A 117 -9.58 49.29 -15.45
N ARG A 118 -10.18 48.76 -14.37
CA ARG A 118 -10.71 47.39 -14.32
C ARG A 118 -12.25 47.44 -14.27
N ILE A 119 -12.88 46.46 -14.89
CA ILE A 119 -14.32 46.41 -15.14
C ILE A 119 -14.78 44.97 -14.95
N SER A 120 -15.63 44.68 -13.98
CA SER A 120 -16.22 43.33 -13.77
C SER A 120 -17.60 43.23 -14.43
N ALA A 121 -17.97 42.03 -14.87
CA ALA A 121 -19.31 41.73 -15.37
C ALA A 121 -20.39 41.61 -14.26
N ARG A 122 -20.03 41.72 -12.96
CA ARG A 122 -20.97 41.62 -11.82
C ARG A 122 -21.10 42.97 -11.06
N PRO A 123 -22.28 43.62 -11.05
CA PRO A 123 -22.47 44.89 -10.33
C PRO A 123 -22.59 44.67 -8.80
N LEU A 124 -21.94 45.53 -8.01
CA LEU A 124 -22.04 45.58 -6.54
C LEU A 124 -22.47 46.99 -6.08
N PRO A 125 -23.28 47.14 -5.01
CA PRO A 125 -23.56 48.44 -4.40
C PRO A 125 -22.30 49.04 -3.77
N GLY A 126 -22.22 50.37 -3.63
CA GLY A 126 -21.01 51.01 -3.11
C GLY A 126 -21.15 52.51 -2.77
N LEU A 127 -20.07 53.09 -2.23
CA LEU A 127 -19.91 54.54 -2.01
C LEU A 127 -18.85 55.17 -2.93
N ALA A 128 -19.19 56.27 -3.60
CA ALA A 128 -18.26 57.14 -4.32
C ALA A 128 -17.94 58.34 -3.43
N VAL A 129 -16.72 58.37 -2.90
CA VAL A 129 -16.25 59.39 -1.96
C VAL A 129 -15.37 60.38 -2.71
N TYR A 130 -15.74 61.65 -2.65
CA TYR A 130 -14.98 62.78 -3.16
C TYR A 130 -14.25 63.42 -1.98
N ALA A 131 -12.92 63.38 -1.97
CA ALA A 131 -12.09 63.97 -0.93
C ALA A 131 -10.77 64.50 -1.52
N ALA A 132 -10.30 65.67 -1.07
CA ALA A 132 -9.03 66.26 -1.50
C ALA A 132 -8.85 66.39 -3.03
N GLY A 133 -9.94 66.68 -3.75
CA GLY A 133 -9.93 66.80 -5.22
C GLY A 133 -9.85 65.47 -5.99
N GLN A 134 -9.94 64.33 -5.30
CA GLN A 134 -9.96 63.00 -5.89
C GLN A 134 -11.24 62.24 -5.54
N MET A 135 -11.69 61.35 -6.43
CA MET A 135 -12.84 60.47 -6.19
C MET A 135 -12.36 59.02 -6.02
N GLN A 136 -12.76 58.39 -4.91
CA GLN A 136 -12.48 57.01 -4.56
C GLN A 136 -13.80 56.22 -4.47
N LYS A 137 -13.85 55.04 -5.10
CA LYS A 137 -15.02 54.15 -5.08
C LYS A 137 -14.77 53.01 -4.10
N PHE A 138 -15.72 52.74 -3.21
CA PHE A 138 -15.66 51.66 -2.23
C PHE A 138 -16.85 50.72 -2.39
N PRO A 139 -16.64 49.40 -2.62
CA PRO A 139 -17.75 48.45 -2.67
C PRO A 139 -18.31 48.20 -1.26
N LEU A 140 -19.62 47.99 -1.17
CA LEU A 140 -20.30 47.55 0.05
C LEU A 140 -20.60 46.05 -0.10
N ASP A 141 -19.58 45.22 0.14
CA ASP A 141 -19.63 43.77 -0.02
C ASP A 141 -19.84 43.01 1.31
N LYS A 142 -20.05 43.74 2.40
CA LYS A 142 -20.38 43.24 3.73
C LYS A 142 -21.72 43.83 4.20
N PRO A 143 -22.47 43.10 5.04
CA PRO A 143 -23.72 43.60 5.62
C PRO A 143 -23.51 44.75 6.61
N VAL A 144 -22.30 44.91 7.16
CA VAL A 144 -21.90 46.04 8.01
C VAL A 144 -20.54 46.54 7.55
N VAL A 145 -20.42 47.85 7.32
CA VAL A 145 -19.20 48.49 6.84
C VAL A 145 -18.89 49.71 7.70
N SER A 146 -17.69 49.79 8.24
CA SER A 146 -17.20 50.93 9.01
C SER A 146 -16.48 51.96 8.12
N LEU A 147 -16.70 53.25 8.35
CA LEU A 147 -16.11 54.36 7.59
C LEU A 147 -15.42 55.33 8.55
N GLY A 148 -14.15 55.65 8.30
CA GLY A 148 -13.37 56.56 9.16
C GLY A 148 -11.97 56.85 8.64
N ARG A 149 -11.16 57.56 9.44
CA ARG A 149 -9.77 57.89 9.12
C ARG A 149 -8.76 56.87 9.67
N ALA A 150 -9.13 56.10 10.70
CA ALA A 150 -8.26 55.07 11.27
C ALA A 150 -8.15 53.85 10.33
N SER A 151 -6.98 53.20 10.32
CA SER A 151 -6.65 52.12 9.37
C SER A 151 -7.39 50.80 9.61
N ASP A 152 -8.12 50.70 10.72
CA ASP A 152 -8.94 49.55 11.10
C ASP A 152 -10.40 49.64 10.61
N ASN A 153 -10.81 50.75 9.97
CA ASN A 153 -12.11 50.85 9.30
C ASN A 153 -12.10 50.11 7.95
N ASP A 154 -13.27 49.63 7.53
CA ASP A 154 -13.45 48.98 6.22
C ASP A 154 -13.28 49.97 5.06
N ILE A 155 -13.74 51.21 5.23
CA ILE A 155 -13.56 52.34 4.31
C ILE A 155 -12.70 53.40 5.02
N VAL A 156 -11.45 53.52 4.58
CA VAL A 156 -10.50 54.48 5.15
C VAL A 156 -10.40 55.72 4.26
N ILE A 157 -10.78 56.88 4.79
CA ILE A 157 -10.68 58.17 4.10
C ILE A 157 -9.67 59.04 4.85
N SER A 158 -8.50 59.29 4.23
CA SER A 158 -7.37 59.99 4.86
C SER A 158 -7.55 61.51 5.03
N ALA A 159 -8.77 62.04 4.85
CA ALA A 159 -9.04 63.47 4.99
C ALA A 159 -9.12 63.88 6.47
N THR A 160 -8.48 64.99 6.85
CA THR A 160 -8.43 65.48 8.24
C THR A 160 -9.81 65.81 8.81
N VAL A 161 -10.78 66.12 7.95
CA VAL A 161 -12.19 66.37 8.31
C VAL A 161 -12.96 65.09 8.67
N ILE A 162 -12.38 63.89 8.46
CA ILE A 162 -12.97 62.60 8.83
C ILE A 162 -12.42 62.15 10.20
N SER A 163 -13.32 61.90 11.16
CA SER A 163 -13.02 61.31 12.46
C SER A 163 -12.40 59.91 12.36
N GLY A 164 -11.67 59.46 13.40
CA GLY A 164 -11.05 58.13 13.45
C GLY A 164 -12.03 57.00 13.10
N HIS A 165 -13.23 57.04 13.70
CA HIS A 165 -14.41 56.29 13.25
C HIS A 165 -15.53 57.30 13.03
N HIS A 166 -16.00 57.44 11.79
CA HIS A 166 -16.90 58.52 11.41
C HIS A 166 -18.35 58.02 11.31
N ALA A 167 -18.56 56.95 10.55
CA ALA A 167 -19.89 56.42 10.29
C ALA A 167 -19.87 54.89 10.16
N ARG A 168 -21.04 54.29 10.28
CA ARG A 168 -21.28 52.87 10.01
C ARG A 168 -22.41 52.72 9.02
N LEU A 169 -22.19 51.91 7.99
CA LEU A 169 -23.22 51.45 7.07
C LEU A 169 -23.70 50.07 7.49
N GLN A 170 -25.02 49.88 7.47
CA GLN A 170 -25.64 48.61 7.77
C GLN A 170 -26.70 48.28 6.71
N GLN A 171 -26.64 47.07 6.17
CA GLN A 171 -27.59 46.58 5.19
C GLN A 171 -28.93 46.26 5.88
N VAL A 172 -30.01 46.84 5.35
CA VAL A 172 -31.38 46.59 5.79
C VAL A 172 -32.21 46.28 4.53
N GLY A 173 -32.56 45.00 4.35
CA GLY A 173 -33.18 44.51 3.11
C GLY A 173 -32.24 44.65 1.90
N SER A 174 -32.74 45.29 0.83
CA SER A 174 -31.97 45.59 -0.39
C SER A 174 -31.25 46.95 -0.37
N THR A 175 -31.28 47.67 0.75
CA THR A 175 -30.72 49.03 0.88
C THR A 175 -29.73 49.12 2.04
N PHE A 176 -28.85 50.13 2.02
CA PHE A 176 -27.93 50.42 3.12
C PHE A 176 -28.42 51.62 3.91
N THR A 177 -28.23 51.58 5.22
CA THR A 177 -28.47 52.72 6.12
C THR A 177 -27.13 53.18 6.68
N ILE A 178 -26.79 54.46 6.49
CA ILE A 178 -25.59 55.07 7.08
C ILE A 178 -25.97 55.74 8.41
N SER A 179 -25.17 55.52 9.44
CA SER A 179 -25.34 56.08 10.79
C SER A 179 -24.04 56.76 11.22
N ASP A 180 -24.11 58.02 11.67
CA ASP A 180 -22.98 58.74 12.23
C ASP A 180 -22.62 58.18 13.62
N LEU A 181 -21.32 58.01 13.90
CA LEU A 181 -20.83 57.41 15.15
C LEU A 181 -20.42 58.47 16.20
N GLY A 182 -21.06 59.64 16.20
CA GLY A 182 -20.68 60.77 17.06
C GLY A 182 -19.44 61.49 16.52
N SER A 183 -19.37 61.65 15.20
CA SER A 183 -18.22 62.23 14.52
C SER A 183 -18.12 63.75 14.76
N SER A 184 -16.90 64.29 14.70
CA SER A 184 -16.66 65.73 14.99
C SER A 184 -17.40 66.67 14.02
N ASN A 185 -17.47 66.30 12.74
CA ASN A 185 -18.09 67.13 11.69
C ASN A 185 -19.50 66.69 11.30
N GLY A 186 -19.93 65.48 11.70
CA GLY A 186 -21.24 64.93 11.38
C GLY A 186 -21.41 64.60 9.89
N LEU A 187 -22.53 63.94 9.58
CA LEU A 187 -23.02 63.75 8.21
C LEU A 187 -24.14 64.76 7.92
N THR A 188 -24.12 65.38 6.75
CA THR A 188 -25.16 66.28 6.26
C THR A 188 -25.75 65.76 4.95
N PHE A 189 -27.06 65.92 4.76
CA PHE A 189 -27.78 65.59 3.53
C PHE A 189 -28.70 66.77 3.22
N ASP A 190 -28.66 67.29 1.99
CA ASP A 190 -29.35 68.53 1.59
C ASP A 190 -29.12 69.73 2.54
N GLY A 191 -27.91 69.84 3.08
CA GLY A 191 -27.52 70.93 3.98
C GLY A 191 -27.98 70.78 5.44
N GLN A 192 -28.69 69.70 5.80
CA GLN A 192 -29.11 69.40 7.18
C GLN A 192 -28.31 68.23 7.77
N ARG A 193 -27.94 68.32 9.06
CA ARG A 193 -27.26 67.21 9.76
C ARG A 193 -28.21 66.03 9.96
N VAL A 194 -27.75 64.83 9.60
CA VAL A 194 -28.48 63.57 9.70
C VAL A 194 -27.71 62.57 10.57
N PRO A 195 -28.26 62.13 11.71
CA PRO A 195 -27.61 61.11 12.54
C PRO A 195 -27.69 59.71 11.90
N GLN A 196 -28.73 59.47 11.10
CA GLN A 196 -28.94 58.22 10.38
C GLN A 196 -29.78 58.47 9.13
N LYS A 197 -29.48 57.79 8.02
CA LYS A 197 -30.24 57.88 6.77
C LYS A 197 -30.22 56.56 5.98
N ALA A 198 -31.38 56.12 5.51
CA ALA A 198 -31.49 55.05 4.52
C ALA A 198 -31.09 55.60 3.14
N LEU A 199 -30.16 54.92 2.47
CA LEU A 199 -29.53 55.37 1.24
C LEU A 199 -30.31 54.89 0.01
N LEU A 200 -30.70 55.83 -0.83
CA LEU A 200 -31.25 55.60 -2.17
C LEU A 200 -30.18 55.87 -3.22
N ASP A 201 -30.28 55.19 -4.37
CA ASP A 201 -29.34 55.37 -5.47
C ASP A 201 -29.22 56.85 -5.88
N GLY A 202 -28.00 57.39 -5.83
CA GLY A 202 -27.71 58.79 -6.14
C GLY A 202 -27.63 59.72 -4.93
N ASP A 203 -28.04 59.29 -3.73
CA ASP A 203 -27.96 60.10 -2.50
C ASP A 203 -26.53 60.57 -2.22
N VAL A 204 -26.34 61.87 -1.95
CA VAL A 204 -25.04 62.47 -1.62
C VAL A 204 -25.05 63.03 -0.19
N LEU A 205 -24.17 62.52 0.66
CA LEU A 205 -23.93 63.03 2.01
C LEU A 205 -22.63 63.83 2.05
N TYR A 206 -22.61 64.91 2.81
CA TYR A 206 -21.44 65.76 2.99
C TYR A 206 -20.96 65.72 4.45
N VAL A 207 -19.65 65.67 4.65
CA VAL A 207 -19.06 65.89 5.97
C VAL A 207 -18.69 67.37 6.13
N THR A 208 -18.13 67.95 5.06
CA THR A 208 -17.82 69.37 4.88
C THR A 208 -17.93 69.67 3.38
N ASP A 209 -17.70 70.92 2.97
CA ASP A 209 -17.50 71.30 1.57
C ASP A 209 -16.31 70.57 0.90
N GLN A 210 -15.42 69.96 1.69
CA GLN A 210 -14.23 69.24 1.21
C GLN A 210 -14.46 67.73 1.00
N VAL A 211 -15.52 67.14 1.57
CA VAL A 211 -15.79 65.70 1.45
C VAL A 211 -17.27 65.41 1.20
N ALA A 212 -17.54 64.78 0.05
CA ALA A 212 -18.86 64.29 -0.35
C ALA A 212 -18.85 62.77 -0.52
N ILE A 213 -19.92 62.09 -0.15
CA ILE A 213 -20.09 60.64 -0.16
C ILE A 213 -21.39 60.34 -0.91
N GLN A 214 -21.29 59.85 -2.13
CA GLN A 214 -22.44 59.45 -2.92
C GLN A 214 -22.69 57.95 -2.83
N TYR A 215 -23.91 57.52 -2.50
CA TYR A 215 -24.31 56.12 -2.58
C TYR A 215 -24.78 55.75 -3.97
N ARG A 216 -24.42 54.55 -4.43
CA ARG A 216 -24.94 53.97 -5.66
C ARG A 216 -25.42 52.54 -5.43
N SER A 217 -26.61 52.23 -5.94
CA SER A 217 -27.20 50.88 -5.92
C SER A 217 -26.37 49.87 -6.72
N ALA A 218 -25.62 50.37 -7.71
CA ALA A 218 -24.51 49.71 -8.35
C ALA A 218 -23.38 50.72 -8.55
N ILE A 219 -22.25 50.54 -7.88
CA ILE A 219 -21.03 51.24 -8.28
C ILE A 219 -20.49 50.56 -9.53
N GLY A 220 -20.59 51.28 -10.65
CA GLY A 220 -19.91 50.93 -11.89
C GLY A 220 -18.41 50.79 -11.64
N LEU A 221 -17.89 49.64 -12.08
CA LEU A 221 -16.50 49.42 -12.48
C LEU A 221 -15.44 49.66 -11.40
N MET A 222 -15.09 48.60 -10.67
CA MET A 222 -13.95 48.60 -9.78
C MET A 222 -12.66 48.89 -10.56
N GLY A 223 -12.11 50.09 -10.42
CA GLY A 223 -10.65 50.23 -10.35
C GLY A 223 -10.18 49.26 -9.27
N GLY A 224 -9.58 48.14 -9.68
CA GLY A 224 -9.15 47.08 -8.78
C GLY A 224 -7.98 47.50 -7.91
N ALA A 225 -8.26 48.37 -6.96
CA ALA A 225 -7.42 48.74 -5.83
C ALA A 225 -8.30 48.69 -4.57
N ALA A 226 -8.77 47.48 -4.21
CA ALA A 226 -9.24 47.18 -2.85
C ALA A 226 -9.51 45.68 -2.59
N LYS A 227 -9.68 44.83 -3.62
CA LYS A 227 -9.90 43.38 -3.40
C LYS A 227 -9.35 42.44 -4.48
N ALA A 228 -8.40 42.92 -5.27
CA ALA A 228 -7.33 41.99 -5.60
C ALA A 228 -6.59 41.76 -4.29
N GLU A 229 -6.21 40.52 -4.00
CA GLU A 229 -4.85 40.31 -3.53
C GLU A 229 -3.92 41.00 -4.55
N ALA A 230 -3.81 42.32 -4.44
CA ALA A 230 -2.51 42.91 -4.48
C ALA A 230 -1.83 42.22 -3.30
N THR A 231 -1.11 41.14 -3.62
CA THR A 231 0.31 41.19 -3.37
C THR A 231 0.86 42.56 -3.84
N THR A 232 0.52 43.64 -3.13
CA THR A 232 1.60 44.41 -2.55
C THR A 232 2.37 43.33 -1.83
N PRO A 233 3.62 43.04 -2.23
CA PRO A 233 4.42 42.10 -1.48
C PRO A 233 4.18 42.44 -0.01
N PRO A 234 3.78 41.46 0.83
CA PRO A 234 3.49 41.73 2.24
C PRO A 234 4.59 42.67 2.70
N PRO A 235 4.25 43.87 3.24
CA PRO A 235 5.21 44.96 3.42
C PRO A 235 6.48 44.32 3.94
N VAL A 236 7.55 44.35 3.11
CA VAL A 236 8.73 43.50 3.30
C VAL A 236 8.99 43.47 4.78
N GLN A 237 8.79 42.33 5.44
CA GLN A 237 8.93 42.28 6.89
C GLN A 237 10.40 42.52 7.15
N VAL A 238 10.76 43.78 7.41
CA VAL A 238 12.08 44.19 7.81
C VAL A 238 12.10 43.99 9.32
N VAL A 239 12.55 42.82 9.74
CA VAL A 239 12.76 42.55 11.15
C VAL A 239 14.21 42.91 11.45
N GLY A 240 14.41 44.01 12.16
CA GLY A 240 15.71 44.34 12.71
C GLY A 240 16.13 43.27 13.70
N LEU A 241 17.32 42.70 13.52
CA LEU A 241 17.86 41.81 14.53
C LEU A 241 18.11 42.64 15.80
N PRO A 242 17.64 42.19 16.98
CA PRO A 242 17.77 42.95 18.21
C PRO A 242 19.23 43.34 18.46
N THR A 243 19.42 44.53 19.02
CA THR A 243 20.73 45.02 19.47
C THR A 243 21.23 44.29 20.72
N ASP A 244 20.35 43.57 21.40
CA ASP A 244 20.63 42.77 22.59
C ASP A 244 20.88 41.30 22.19
N ASP A 245 21.48 40.49 23.06
CA ASP A 245 21.76 39.06 22.80
C ASP A 245 20.49 38.17 22.78
N GLN A 246 19.30 38.74 22.52
CA GLN A 246 18.07 37.98 22.42
C GLN A 246 17.97 37.23 21.08
N PRO A 247 17.66 35.92 21.09
CA PRO A 247 17.54 35.14 19.87
C PRO A 247 16.27 35.50 19.09
N VAL A 248 16.37 35.56 17.77
CA VAL A 248 15.24 35.76 16.85
C VAL A 248 14.76 34.41 16.34
N ARG A 249 13.56 34.00 16.72
CA ARG A 249 12.95 32.75 16.23
C ARG A 249 12.14 33.00 14.96
N ILE A 250 12.27 32.05 14.05
CA ILE A 250 11.59 32.01 12.76
C ILE A 250 10.76 30.73 12.72
N GLY A 251 9.47 30.84 12.36
CA GLY A 251 8.62 29.67 12.24
C GLY A 251 7.16 30.00 11.94
N ARG A 252 6.33 28.97 11.82
CA ARG A 252 4.90 29.12 11.51
C ARG A 252 4.06 29.57 12.70
N ALA A 253 4.49 29.30 13.93
CA ALA A 253 3.73 29.69 15.11
C ALA A 253 3.71 31.22 15.29
N LYS A 254 2.59 31.76 15.79
CA LYS A 254 2.36 33.22 15.91
C LYS A 254 3.23 33.91 16.96
N ASP A 255 3.89 33.14 17.83
CA ASP A 255 4.79 33.59 18.88
C ASP A 255 6.27 33.62 18.47
N ASN A 256 6.56 33.36 17.19
CA ASN A 256 7.86 33.67 16.58
C ASN A 256 7.98 35.16 16.29
N GLN A 257 9.21 35.67 16.32
CA GLN A 257 9.50 37.05 15.90
C GLN A 257 9.33 37.23 14.38
N ILE A 258 9.71 36.21 13.60
CA ILE A 258 9.43 36.14 12.16
C ILE A 258 8.44 35.00 11.92
N VAL A 259 7.20 35.38 11.60
CA VAL A 259 6.11 34.42 11.39
C VAL A 259 5.99 34.11 9.90
N LEU A 260 6.26 32.85 9.55
CA LEU A 260 6.19 32.32 8.19
C LEU A 260 5.04 31.31 8.10
N ASP A 261 3.83 31.79 7.78
CA ASP A 261 2.62 30.96 7.75
C ASP A 261 2.54 30.06 6.51
N HIS A 262 3.19 28.90 6.56
CA HIS A 262 3.15 27.93 5.46
C HIS A 262 3.23 26.47 5.96
N PRO A 263 2.47 25.52 5.37
CA PRO A 263 2.40 24.13 5.85
C PRO A 263 3.75 23.41 5.95
N GLN A 264 4.75 23.84 5.17
CA GLN A 264 6.08 23.25 5.17
C GLN A 264 7.04 23.87 6.20
N VAL A 265 6.61 24.93 6.89
CA VAL A 265 7.40 25.58 7.93
C VAL A 265 7.00 24.98 9.28
N SER A 266 7.98 24.41 9.98
CA SER A 266 7.82 23.98 11.38
C SER A 266 7.36 25.16 12.26
N ARG A 267 6.59 24.86 13.30
CA ARG A 267 6.11 25.83 14.30
C ARG A 267 7.25 26.68 14.82
N TYR A 268 8.38 26.06 15.14
CA TYR A 268 9.66 26.73 15.41
C TYR A 268 10.70 26.12 14.47
N HIS A 269 11.11 26.87 13.45
CA HIS A 269 11.89 26.35 12.34
C HIS A 269 13.38 26.64 12.50
N ALA A 270 13.71 27.91 12.75
CA ALA A 270 15.08 28.36 12.89
C ALA A 270 15.20 29.39 14.00
N MET A 271 16.42 29.58 14.49
CA MET A 271 16.75 30.60 15.47
C MET A 271 18.04 31.30 15.09
N ILE A 272 18.04 32.62 15.09
CA ILE A 272 19.23 33.42 14.81
C ILE A 272 19.71 34.03 16.13
N GLU A 273 20.97 33.74 16.48
CA GLU A 273 21.67 34.25 17.64
C GLU A 273 22.75 35.24 17.21
N ARG A 274 22.95 36.29 18.00
CA ARG A 274 24.06 37.21 17.82
C ARG A 274 25.25 36.76 18.67
N MET A 275 26.45 36.73 18.08
CA MET A 275 27.69 36.30 18.72
C MET A 275 28.73 37.44 18.68
N GLY A 276 28.38 38.59 19.26
CA GLY A 276 29.17 39.83 19.24
C GLY A 276 28.72 40.86 18.20
N VAL A 277 29.51 41.92 17.99
CA VAL A 277 29.16 43.02 17.07
C VAL A 277 29.19 42.53 15.61
N GLY A 278 28.03 42.56 14.95
CA GLY A 278 27.88 42.26 13.52
C GLY A 278 28.03 40.79 13.12
N ARG A 279 28.05 39.84 14.08
CA ARG A 279 28.17 38.40 13.79
C ARG A 279 26.91 37.67 14.21
N TYR A 280 26.31 36.96 13.26
CA TYR A 280 25.08 36.19 13.48
C TYR A 280 25.31 34.73 13.17
N ARG A 281 24.65 33.85 13.93
CA ARG A 281 24.66 32.41 13.72
C ARG A 281 23.21 31.93 13.65
N ILE A 282 22.88 31.18 12.61
CA ILE A 282 21.56 30.56 12.46
C ILE A 282 21.61 29.10 12.91
N HIS A 283 20.61 28.68 13.66
CA HIS A 283 20.37 27.33 14.13
C HIS A 283 19.12 26.77 13.47
N ASP A 284 19.22 25.55 12.95
CA ASP A 284 18.06 24.73 12.59
C ASP A 284 17.50 24.08 13.87
N LEU A 285 16.26 24.43 14.25
CA LEU A 285 15.58 23.92 15.44
C LEU A 285 15.00 22.51 15.24
N LYS A 286 15.72 21.64 14.52
CA LYS A 286 15.28 20.32 14.06
C LYS A 286 14.01 20.41 13.20
N SER A 287 13.99 21.39 12.30
CA SER A 287 12.88 21.60 11.39
C SER A 287 12.68 20.40 10.46
N ALA A 288 11.44 20.21 10.00
CA ALA A 288 11.10 19.07 9.14
C ALA A 288 11.78 19.14 7.77
N ASN A 289 11.90 20.35 7.22
CA ASN A 289 12.35 20.58 5.84
C ASN A 289 13.76 21.18 5.76
N GLY A 290 14.40 21.49 6.89
CA GLY A 290 15.73 22.05 6.97
C GLY A 290 15.77 23.55 6.67
N VAL A 291 16.87 24.17 7.09
CA VAL A 291 17.23 25.56 6.77
C VAL A 291 18.34 25.53 5.72
N PHE A 292 18.27 26.43 4.74
CA PHE A 292 19.28 26.56 3.70
C PHE A 292 19.91 27.95 3.77
N VAL A 293 21.23 28.02 3.68
CA VAL A 293 22.00 29.27 3.65
C VAL A 293 22.89 29.22 2.41
N GLY A 294 22.76 30.19 1.51
CA GLY A 294 23.51 30.21 0.25
C GLY A 294 23.31 28.95 -0.59
N ASN A 295 22.06 28.48 -0.71
CA ASN A 295 21.62 27.26 -1.40
C ASN A 295 22.11 25.93 -0.79
N LYS A 296 22.80 25.94 0.35
CA LYS A 296 23.26 24.73 1.04
C LYS A 296 22.47 24.49 2.30
N ARG A 297 22.02 23.25 2.50
CA ARG A 297 21.34 22.84 3.73
C ARG A 297 22.32 22.88 4.90
N ILE A 298 21.93 23.49 6.02
CA ILE A 298 22.71 23.45 7.26
C ILE A 298 22.36 22.18 8.06
N GLU A 299 23.33 21.58 8.75
CA GLU A 299 23.08 20.36 9.54
C GLU A 299 22.54 20.65 10.95
N ARG A 300 23.06 21.70 11.57
CA ARG A 300 22.68 22.16 12.91
C ARG A 300 22.78 23.67 13.05
N GLU A 301 23.91 24.24 12.67
CA GLU A 301 24.16 25.68 12.72
C GLU A 301 25.05 26.15 11.58
N SER A 302 24.95 27.42 11.21
CA SER A 302 25.85 28.07 10.26
C SER A 302 26.06 29.53 10.65
N TRP A 303 27.26 30.02 10.41
CA TRP A 303 27.54 31.46 10.45
C TRP A 303 26.85 32.15 9.28
N LEU A 304 26.24 33.31 9.55
CA LEU A 304 25.65 34.18 8.54
C LEU A 304 26.62 35.33 8.23
N LYS A 305 26.76 35.63 6.94
CA LYS A 305 27.45 36.81 6.41
C LYS A 305 26.41 37.82 5.93
N ASP A 306 26.82 39.09 5.85
CA ASP A 306 25.99 40.10 5.18
C ASP A 306 25.81 39.69 3.71
N ASP A 307 24.60 39.90 3.17
CA ASP A 307 24.12 39.41 1.86
C ASP A 307 23.90 37.89 1.75
N ASP A 308 23.99 37.10 2.83
CA ASP A 308 23.56 35.71 2.80
C ASP A 308 22.04 35.59 2.60
N GLU A 309 21.65 34.69 1.71
CA GLU A 309 20.26 34.29 1.48
C GLU A 309 19.92 33.07 2.35
N ILE A 310 18.88 33.21 3.17
CA ILE A 310 18.33 32.16 4.03
C ILE A 310 17.01 31.70 3.42
N GLN A 311 16.92 30.43 3.06
CA GLN A 311 15.69 29.83 2.54
C GLN A 311 15.06 28.88 3.57
N ILE A 312 13.78 29.12 3.86
CA ILE A 312 12.95 28.36 4.78
C ILE A 312 11.61 28.06 4.10
N GLY A 313 11.43 26.82 3.65
CA GLY A 313 10.29 26.48 2.79
C GLY A 313 10.26 27.36 1.53
N PRO A 314 9.10 27.92 1.15
CA PRO A 314 9.01 28.80 -0.02
C PRO A 314 9.56 30.21 0.21
N PHE A 315 9.92 30.55 1.45
CA PHE A 315 10.33 31.90 1.82
C PHE A 315 11.84 32.07 1.69
N ARG A 316 12.23 33.19 1.06
CA ARG A 316 13.61 33.65 0.97
C ARG A 316 13.78 34.90 1.82
N LEU A 317 14.79 34.88 2.68
CA LEU A 317 15.11 35.96 3.60
C LEU A 317 16.53 36.42 3.32
N ASP A 318 16.76 37.72 3.10
CA ASP A 318 18.11 38.30 2.97
C ASP A 318 18.53 38.98 4.27
N LEU A 319 19.77 38.74 4.68
CA LEU A 319 20.42 39.46 5.77
C LEU A 319 21.18 40.66 5.20
N LYS A 320 20.75 41.89 5.53
CA LYS A 320 21.45 43.12 5.13
C LYS A 320 21.58 44.09 6.28
N GLN A 321 22.82 44.46 6.62
CA GLN A 321 23.14 45.45 7.65
C GLN A 321 22.46 45.13 9.00
N GLY A 322 22.41 43.85 9.37
CA GLY A 322 21.74 43.41 10.61
C GLY A 322 20.21 43.42 10.57
N ASN A 323 19.58 43.59 9.41
CA ASN A 323 18.14 43.41 9.23
C ASN A 323 17.86 42.17 8.40
N ILE A 324 16.84 41.42 8.78
CA ILE A 324 16.29 40.35 7.95
C ILE A 324 15.13 40.91 7.17
N ARG A 325 15.15 40.71 5.86
CA ARG A 325 14.08 41.12 4.96
C ARG A 325 13.54 39.89 4.25
N GLN A 326 12.22 39.79 4.18
CA GLN A 326 11.59 38.78 3.34
C GLN A 326 11.61 39.27 1.89
N MET A 327 12.25 38.52 1.00
CA MET A 327 12.28 38.84 -0.41
C MET A 327 10.88 38.69 -1.03
N GLU A 328 10.58 39.52 -2.03
CA GLU A 328 9.31 39.45 -2.75
C GLU A 328 9.11 38.06 -3.38
N ASP A 329 7.88 37.56 -3.28
CA ASP A 329 7.47 36.32 -3.92
C ASP A 329 7.41 36.52 -5.44
N ARG A 330 8.46 36.11 -6.15
CA ARG A 330 8.54 36.15 -7.62
C ARG A 330 7.89 34.94 -8.31
N GLY A 331 7.17 34.08 -7.57
CA GLY A 331 6.71 32.78 -8.07
C GLY A 331 7.87 31.88 -8.51
N MET A 332 7.55 30.80 -9.24
CA MET A 332 8.53 29.80 -9.69
C MET A 332 8.73 29.87 -11.20
N ARG A 333 9.89 30.38 -11.61
CA ARG A 333 10.35 30.39 -13.00
C ARG A 333 11.16 29.12 -13.29
N LEU A 334 10.90 28.49 -14.43
CA LEU A 334 11.63 27.32 -14.91
C LEU A 334 12.39 27.66 -16.21
N ASP A 335 13.72 27.55 -16.18
CA ASP A 335 14.58 27.73 -17.35
C ASP A 335 15.25 26.40 -17.71
N VAL A 336 15.13 25.98 -18.96
CA VAL A 336 15.62 24.70 -19.47
C VAL A 336 16.65 24.97 -20.55
N LEU A 337 17.84 24.38 -20.40
CA LEU A 337 18.96 24.57 -21.31
C LEU A 337 19.46 23.23 -21.84
N HIS A 338 19.44 23.09 -23.17
CA HIS A 338 20.09 22.00 -23.91
C HIS A 338 19.76 20.58 -23.44
N LEU A 339 18.50 20.33 -23.11
CA LEU A 339 18.07 19.10 -22.44
C LEU A 339 18.09 17.88 -23.38
N GLN A 340 18.78 16.81 -22.98
CA GLN A 340 18.83 15.54 -23.71
C GLN A 340 18.69 14.32 -22.81
N LYS A 341 18.02 13.25 -23.26
CA LYS A 341 17.80 12.03 -22.46
C LYS A 341 18.14 10.77 -23.25
N TRP A 342 19.31 10.21 -22.97
CA TRP A 342 19.80 8.97 -23.57
C TRP A 342 19.45 7.77 -22.69
N VAL A 343 18.85 6.74 -23.27
CA VAL A 343 18.54 5.47 -22.59
C VAL A 343 19.56 4.38 -22.92
N SER A 344 20.16 4.47 -24.11
CA SER A 344 21.32 3.68 -24.53
C SER A 344 22.26 4.58 -25.34
N LYS A 345 23.42 4.06 -25.72
CA LYS A 345 24.37 4.78 -26.59
C LYS A 345 23.76 5.23 -27.93
N GLU A 346 22.72 4.54 -28.39
CA GLU A 346 22.11 4.77 -29.71
C GLU A 346 20.72 5.41 -29.64
N LYS A 347 20.10 5.44 -28.45
CA LYS A 347 18.70 5.88 -28.29
C LYS A 347 18.61 7.14 -27.42
N ASN A 348 18.53 8.29 -28.10
CA ASN A 348 18.17 9.56 -27.49
C ASN A 348 16.65 9.81 -27.59
N LEU A 349 16.01 10.10 -26.46
CA LEU A 349 14.58 10.37 -26.34
C LEU A 349 14.22 11.86 -26.34
N LEU A 350 15.17 12.77 -26.09
CA LEU A 350 14.97 14.23 -26.07
C LEU A 350 16.11 14.94 -26.79
N GLN A 351 15.80 15.89 -27.69
CA GLN A 351 16.77 16.45 -28.64
C GLN A 351 16.99 17.94 -28.37
N ASP A 352 18.01 18.24 -27.57
CA ASP A 352 18.52 19.59 -27.29
C ASP A 352 17.43 20.64 -26.98
N ILE A 353 16.56 20.31 -26.04
CA ILE A 353 15.39 21.15 -25.75
C ILE A 353 15.79 22.34 -24.86
N SER A 354 15.48 23.55 -25.31
CA SER A 354 15.62 24.78 -24.52
C SER A 354 14.31 25.57 -24.50
N LEU A 355 13.86 25.96 -23.31
CA LEU A 355 12.62 26.73 -23.11
C LEU A 355 12.64 27.47 -21.77
N ALA A 356 11.77 28.48 -21.63
CA ALA A 356 11.62 29.26 -20.39
C ALA A 356 10.15 29.46 -20.05
N ILE A 357 9.73 28.92 -18.91
CA ILE A 357 8.37 29.06 -18.36
C ILE A 357 8.41 30.10 -17.25
N ALA A 358 7.65 31.17 -17.44
CA ALA A 358 7.58 32.27 -16.48
C ALA A 358 6.69 31.89 -15.27
N PRO A 359 6.84 32.58 -14.14
CA PRO A 359 5.98 32.39 -12.98
C PRO A 359 4.50 32.51 -13.33
N GLN A 360 3.66 31.66 -12.73
CA GLN A 360 2.19 31.67 -12.89
C GLN A 360 1.68 31.33 -14.31
N GLU A 361 2.56 30.91 -15.22
CA GLU A 361 2.14 30.41 -16.53
C GLU A 361 1.51 29.02 -16.40
N PHE A 362 0.38 28.84 -17.08
CA PHE A 362 -0.24 27.54 -17.33
C PHE A 362 0.17 27.04 -18.70
N VAL A 363 0.95 25.97 -18.76
CA VAL A 363 1.59 25.46 -19.98
C VAL A 363 1.06 24.07 -20.31
N ALA A 364 0.55 23.90 -21.53
CA ALA A 364 0.19 22.58 -22.07
C ALA A 364 1.36 21.97 -22.86
N LEU A 365 1.71 20.73 -22.55
CA LEU A 365 2.66 19.90 -23.29
C LEU A 365 1.85 18.89 -24.11
N VAL A 366 1.85 19.09 -25.43
CA VAL A 366 1.03 18.34 -26.39
C VAL A 366 1.89 17.72 -27.48
N GLY A 367 1.34 16.75 -28.20
CA GLY A 367 2.08 16.04 -29.26
C GLY A 367 1.68 14.59 -29.41
N LEU A 368 2.19 13.96 -30.46
CA LEU A 368 1.86 12.58 -30.82
C LEU A 368 2.23 11.58 -29.72
N SER A 369 1.58 10.42 -29.74
CA SER A 369 1.97 9.31 -28.86
C SER A 369 3.41 8.89 -29.15
N GLY A 370 4.20 8.65 -28.11
CA GLY A 370 5.63 8.33 -28.23
C GLY A 370 6.54 9.50 -28.61
N ALA A 371 6.05 10.75 -28.65
CA ALA A 371 6.88 11.92 -28.96
C ALA A 371 7.91 12.29 -27.86
N GLY A 372 7.78 11.73 -26.66
CA GLY A 372 8.67 12.04 -25.53
C GLY A 372 8.10 13.02 -24.50
N LYS A 373 6.78 13.27 -24.49
CA LYS A 373 6.09 14.18 -23.56
C LYS A 373 6.36 13.85 -22.09
N SER A 374 6.04 12.63 -21.66
CA SER A 374 6.28 12.20 -20.27
C SER A 374 7.79 12.13 -19.95
N THR A 375 8.64 11.81 -20.93
CA THR A 375 10.10 11.86 -20.77
C THR A 375 10.60 13.28 -20.50
N LEU A 376 10.08 14.27 -21.24
CA LEU A 376 10.39 15.69 -21.02
C LEU A 376 9.91 16.13 -19.65
N MET A 377 8.65 15.87 -19.29
CA MET A 377 8.12 16.23 -17.97
C MET A 377 8.91 15.61 -16.82
N ASN A 378 9.30 14.34 -16.93
CA ASN A 378 10.10 13.64 -15.92
C ASN A 378 11.53 14.21 -15.78
N ALA A 379 12.10 14.75 -16.87
CA ALA A 379 13.35 15.48 -16.81
C ALA A 379 13.15 16.86 -16.16
N LEU A 380 12.08 17.59 -16.50
CA LEU A 380 11.76 18.91 -15.91
C LEU A 380 11.50 18.85 -14.40
N THR A 381 10.91 17.76 -13.90
CA THR A 381 10.62 17.58 -12.47
C THR A 381 11.86 17.25 -11.65
N GLY A 382 12.95 16.79 -12.25
CA GLY A 382 14.15 16.34 -11.54
C GLY A 382 14.07 14.94 -10.93
N PHE A 383 12.91 14.26 -10.98
CA PHE A 383 12.78 12.87 -10.52
C PHE A 383 13.61 11.90 -11.38
N ASN A 384 13.65 12.15 -12.68
CA ASN A 384 14.41 11.36 -13.64
C ASN A 384 15.29 12.28 -14.50
N PRO A 385 16.42 12.77 -13.96
CA PRO A 385 17.24 13.80 -14.59
C PRO A 385 17.61 13.48 -16.04
N ALA A 386 17.70 14.50 -16.86
CA ALA A 386 18.26 14.40 -18.21
C ALA A 386 19.71 13.89 -18.18
N THR A 387 20.15 13.26 -19.28
CA THR A 387 21.55 12.81 -19.43
C THR A 387 22.48 13.99 -19.68
N HIS A 388 22.02 14.97 -20.47
CA HIS A 388 22.74 16.23 -20.73
C HIS A 388 21.78 17.42 -20.60
N GLY A 389 22.37 18.61 -20.45
CA GLY A 389 21.63 19.85 -20.20
C GLY A 389 21.34 20.10 -18.73
N ALA A 390 20.66 21.20 -18.45
CA ALA A 390 20.35 21.64 -17.10
C ALA A 390 18.94 22.24 -17.03
N VAL A 391 18.31 22.04 -15.88
CA VAL A 391 17.02 22.66 -15.53
C VAL A 391 17.28 23.55 -14.33
N PHE A 392 16.80 24.79 -14.41
CA PHE A 392 16.96 25.76 -13.34
C PHE A 392 15.61 26.27 -12.85
N VAL A 393 15.49 26.38 -11.55
CA VAL A 393 14.34 26.96 -10.86
C VAL A 393 14.82 28.22 -10.16
N ASN A 394 14.27 29.39 -10.55
CA ASN A 394 14.68 30.69 -10.01
C ASN A 394 16.22 30.86 -9.92
N ASP A 395 16.92 30.60 -11.03
CA ASP A 395 18.39 30.72 -11.14
C ASP A 395 19.24 29.64 -10.47
N ILE A 396 18.63 28.66 -9.80
CA ILE A 396 19.33 27.57 -9.13
C ILE A 396 19.17 26.26 -9.91
N ASP A 397 20.27 25.53 -10.11
CA ASP A 397 20.29 24.22 -10.79
C ASP A 397 19.46 23.20 -9.98
N LEU A 398 18.36 22.72 -10.59
CA LEU A 398 17.40 21.81 -9.98
C LEU A 398 18.03 20.46 -9.66
N TYR A 399 18.84 19.90 -10.56
CA TYR A 399 19.40 18.56 -10.38
C TYR A 399 20.41 18.53 -9.24
N LYS A 400 21.24 19.58 -9.12
CA LYS A 400 22.24 19.68 -8.04
C LYS A 400 21.61 20.03 -6.69
N ASN A 401 20.48 20.74 -6.69
CA ASN A 401 19.83 21.24 -5.48
C ASN A 401 18.41 20.68 -5.33
N PHE A 402 18.18 19.43 -5.73
CA PHE A 402 16.84 18.84 -5.76
C PHE A 402 16.15 18.87 -4.38
N ASP A 403 16.91 18.65 -3.30
CA ASP A 403 16.39 18.71 -1.93
C ASP A 403 15.83 20.07 -1.54
N LEU A 404 16.30 21.16 -2.17
CA LEU A 404 15.77 22.51 -1.97
C LEU A 404 14.35 22.65 -2.52
N PHE A 405 14.09 22.04 -3.69
CA PHE A 405 12.87 22.23 -4.46
C PHE A 405 11.84 21.11 -4.29
N ARG A 406 12.24 19.91 -3.87
CA ARG A 406 11.37 18.71 -3.83
C ARG A 406 10.01 18.93 -3.17
N ASN A 407 9.96 19.84 -2.20
CA ASN A 407 8.77 20.15 -1.43
C ASN A 407 7.92 21.25 -2.12
N GLU A 408 8.53 22.13 -2.93
CA GLU A 408 7.82 23.15 -3.71
C GLU A 408 7.25 22.61 -5.04
N LEU A 409 7.66 21.40 -5.43
CA LEU A 409 7.19 20.66 -6.59
C LEU A 409 6.01 19.74 -6.25
N GLY A 410 4.93 19.82 -7.00
CA GLY A 410 3.86 18.81 -6.99
C GLY A 410 3.79 18.08 -8.32
N TYR A 411 3.60 16.77 -8.30
CA TYR A 411 3.51 15.94 -9.51
C TYR A 411 2.32 14.98 -9.41
N VAL A 412 1.39 15.12 -10.34
CA VAL A 412 0.20 14.27 -10.47
C VAL A 412 0.41 13.31 -11.64
N PRO A 413 0.57 12.00 -11.39
CA PRO A 413 0.77 11.01 -12.45
C PRO A 413 -0.53 10.72 -13.23
N GLN A 414 -0.37 10.03 -14.37
CA GLN A 414 -1.48 9.60 -15.23
C GLN A 414 -2.43 8.65 -14.49
N LYS A 415 -1.89 7.64 -13.83
CA LYS A 415 -2.66 6.72 -12.98
C LYS A 415 -3.03 7.39 -11.67
N ASP A 416 -4.28 7.22 -11.22
CA ASP A 416 -4.71 7.74 -9.92
C ASP A 416 -4.25 6.82 -8.79
N ILE A 417 -3.26 7.31 -8.04
CA ILE A 417 -2.58 6.56 -6.99
C ILE A 417 -3.19 6.95 -5.63
N VAL A 418 -4.33 6.37 -5.26
CA VAL A 418 -5.00 6.63 -3.98
C VAL A 418 -5.59 5.34 -3.40
N HIS A 419 -5.73 5.27 -2.07
CA HIS A 419 -6.36 4.14 -1.39
C HIS A 419 -7.88 4.21 -1.56
N ALA A 420 -8.44 3.35 -2.41
CA ALA A 420 -9.84 3.41 -2.83
C ALA A 420 -10.85 3.07 -1.72
N GLU A 421 -10.41 2.34 -0.70
CA GLU A 421 -11.20 1.92 0.47
C GLU A 421 -11.41 3.07 1.47
N LEU A 422 -10.53 4.06 1.47
CA LEU A 422 -10.60 5.22 2.36
C LEU A 422 -11.60 6.27 1.84
N SER A 423 -12.08 7.12 2.75
CA SER A 423 -12.85 8.31 2.38
C SER A 423 -11.89 9.40 1.92
N VAL A 424 -12.39 10.34 1.12
CA VAL A 424 -11.59 11.45 0.60
C VAL A 424 -10.83 12.16 1.72
N TYR A 425 -11.52 12.51 2.81
CA TYR A 425 -10.91 13.15 3.97
C TYR A 425 -9.82 12.28 4.60
N ALA A 426 -10.08 10.98 4.83
CA ALA A 426 -9.11 10.08 5.46
C ALA A 426 -7.86 9.89 4.59
N ALA A 427 -8.02 9.78 3.27
CA ALA A 427 -6.90 9.67 2.35
C ALA A 427 -6.01 10.92 2.39
N LEU A 428 -6.61 12.11 2.34
CA LEU A 428 -5.89 13.39 2.46
C LEU A 428 -5.24 13.54 3.85
N ASP A 429 -5.91 13.13 4.92
CA ASP A 429 -5.39 13.21 6.28
C ASP A 429 -4.14 12.35 6.47
N TYR A 430 -4.13 11.10 6.00
CA TYR A 430 -2.93 10.27 6.09
C TYR A 430 -1.76 10.81 5.28
N VAL A 431 -2.02 11.33 4.07
CA VAL A 431 -0.98 11.98 3.27
C VAL A 431 -0.44 13.20 4.00
N ALA A 432 -1.32 14.01 4.59
CA ALA A 432 -0.93 15.18 5.35
C ALA A 432 -0.11 14.81 6.61
N GLN A 433 -0.46 13.74 7.33
CA GLN A 433 0.35 13.23 8.46
C GLN A 433 1.76 12.79 8.05
N LEU A 434 1.92 12.29 6.82
CA LEU A 434 3.20 11.85 6.26
C LEU A 434 4.03 12.99 5.65
N ARG A 435 3.41 13.94 4.96
CA ARG A 435 4.10 15.03 4.23
C ARG A 435 4.26 16.32 5.04
N MET A 436 3.38 16.60 6.00
CA MET A 436 3.47 17.81 6.81
C MET A 436 4.44 17.64 8.00
N PRO A 437 5.04 18.75 8.49
CA PRO A 437 5.90 18.76 9.67
C PRO A 437 5.26 18.04 10.87
N PRO A 438 6.06 17.35 11.72
CA PRO A 438 5.53 16.52 12.80
C PRO A 438 4.84 17.30 13.92
N ASP A 439 5.14 18.57 14.03
CA ASP A 439 4.55 19.54 14.96
C ASP A 439 3.24 20.17 14.44
N THR A 440 2.73 19.72 13.29
CA THR A 440 1.43 20.15 12.74
C THR A 440 0.30 19.57 13.59
N THR A 441 -0.56 20.44 14.13
CA THR A 441 -1.67 20.00 14.99
C THR A 441 -2.77 19.33 14.16
N PRO A 442 -3.62 18.48 14.77
CA PRO A 442 -4.79 17.94 14.08
C PRO A 442 -5.70 19.02 13.48
N ASP A 443 -5.90 20.14 14.19
CA ASP A 443 -6.76 21.24 13.74
C ASP A 443 -6.18 22.01 12.56
N GLU A 444 -4.87 22.28 12.57
CA GLU A 444 -4.16 22.90 11.43
C GLU A 444 -4.27 22.02 10.19
N ARG A 445 -4.10 20.71 10.37
CA ARG A 445 -4.20 19.73 9.29
C ARG A 445 -5.63 19.64 8.77
N HIS A 446 -6.62 19.59 9.66
CA HIS A 446 -8.04 19.59 9.31
C HIS A 446 -8.40 20.83 8.49
N LYS A 447 -8.00 22.02 8.94
CA LYS A 447 -8.21 23.27 8.21
C LYS A 447 -7.59 23.22 6.82
N ARG A 448 -6.34 22.75 6.70
CA ARG A 448 -5.66 22.64 5.40
C ARG A 448 -6.36 21.65 4.45
N ILE A 449 -6.88 20.54 4.97
CA ILE A 449 -7.65 19.58 4.18
C ILE A 449 -8.95 20.21 3.67
N LEU A 450 -9.67 20.96 4.53
CA LEU A 450 -10.88 21.66 4.11
C LEU A 450 -10.62 22.71 3.02
N GLU A 451 -9.54 23.50 3.15
CA GLU A 451 -9.11 24.43 2.09
C GLU A 451 -8.87 23.71 0.76
N VAL A 452 -8.18 22.56 0.78
CA VAL A 452 -7.94 21.77 -0.44
C VAL A 452 -9.23 21.18 -1.00
N LEU A 453 -10.16 20.75 -0.15
CA LEU A 453 -11.47 20.25 -0.60
C LEU A 453 -12.33 21.34 -1.23
N GLU A 454 -12.23 22.57 -0.72
CA GLU A 454 -12.90 23.75 -1.29
C GLU A 454 -12.28 24.13 -2.65
N ASP A 455 -10.94 24.23 -2.72
CA ASP A 455 -10.21 24.48 -3.97
C ASP A 455 -10.61 23.50 -5.08
N LEU A 456 -10.90 22.25 -4.72
CA LEU A 456 -11.25 21.16 -5.64
C LEU A 456 -12.75 20.95 -5.84
N ASP A 457 -13.60 21.72 -5.17
CA ASP A 457 -15.06 21.53 -5.21
C ASP A 457 -15.44 20.07 -4.85
N LEU A 458 -14.91 19.59 -3.72
CA LEU A 458 -15.09 18.25 -3.17
C LEU A 458 -15.59 18.24 -1.70
N THR A 459 -15.90 19.41 -1.13
CA THR A 459 -16.30 19.57 0.28
C THR A 459 -17.48 18.67 0.68
N GLU A 460 -18.51 18.57 -0.17
CA GLU A 460 -19.70 17.73 0.07
C GLU A 460 -19.42 16.22 -0.03
N ARG A 461 -18.28 15.83 -0.61
CA ARG A 461 -17.90 14.43 -0.85
C ARG A 461 -16.81 13.95 0.11
N LYS A 462 -16.42 14.75 1.09
CA LYS A 462 -15.29 14.48 2.01
C LYS A 462 -15.37 13.13 2.71
N ASP A 463 -16.58 12.68 3.07
CA ASP A 463 -16.80 11.45 3.84
C ASP A 463 -17.08 10.23 2.96
N LEU A 464 -17.24 10.42 1.64
CA LEU A 464 -17.53 9.34 0.70
C LEU A 464 -16.27 8.49 0.46
N PRO A 465 -16.37 7.14 0.45
CA PRO A 465 -15.29 6.26 0.02
C PRO A 465 -14.86 6.56 -1.43
N ILE A 466 -13.56 6.54 -1.69
CA ILE A 466 -12.98 6.93 -2.97
C ILE A 466 -13.46 6.03 -4.13
N HIS A 467 -13.64 4.73 -3.91
CA HIS A 467 -14.18 3.81 -4.93
C HIS A 467 -15.61 4.14 -5.40
N LYS A 468 -16.33 5.03 -4.71
CA LYS A 468 -17.69 5.49 -5.11
C LYS A 468 -17.68 6.82 -5.88
N LEU A 469 -16.51 7.42 -6.09
CA LEU A 469 -16.39 8.68 -6.83
C LEU A 469 -16.47 8.47 -8.33
N SER A 470 -16.92 9.49 -9.07
CA SER A 470 -16.76 9.52 -10.53
C SER A 470 -15.28 9.65 -10.93
N GLY A 471 -14.92 9.29 -12.16
CA GLY A 471 -13.54 9.41 -12.64
C GLY A 471 -12.97 10.83 -12.51
N GLY A 472 -13.77 11.86 -12.81
CA GLY A 472 -13.38 13.26 -12.63
C GLY A 472 -13.14 13.65 -11.17
N GLN A 473 -14.00 13.17 -10.26
CA GLN A 473 -13.83 13.40 -8.81
C GLN A 473 -12.59 12.67 -8.27
N LEU A 474 -12.36 11.43 -8.68
CA LEU A 474 -11.15 10.67 -8.34
C LEU A 474 -9.88 11.44 -8.77
N LYS A 475 -9.90 12.02 -9.97
CA LYS A 475 -8.78 12.80 -10.48
C LYS A 475 -8.53 14.06 -9.66
N ARG A 476 -9.60 14.76 -9.25
CA ARG A 476 -9.50 15.89 -8.32
C ARG A 476 -8.90 15.47 -6.98
N VAL A 477 -9.27 14.31 -6.42
CA VAL A 477 -8.64 13.79 -5.19
C VAL A 477 -7.14 13.55 -5.37
N SER A 478 -6.73 12.99 -6.52
CA SER A 478 -5.31 12.79 -6.87
C SER A 478 -4.54 14.12 -6.91
N ILE A 479 -5.16 15.18 -7.44
CA ILE A 479 -4.62 16.56 -7.40
C ILE A 479 -4.53 17.06 -5.95
N GLY A 480 -5.56 16.81 -5.14
CA GLY A 480 -5.61 17.24 -3.73
C GLY A 480 -4.49 16.69 -2.86
N VAL A 481 -4.08 15.45 -3.09
CA VAL A 481 -2.94 14.82 -2.42
C VAL A 481 -1.66 15.65 -2.56
N GLU A 482 -1.44 16.27 -3.72
CA GLU A 482 -0.28 17.14 -3.95
C GLU A 482 -0.50 18.56 -3.41
N LEU A 483 -1.72 19.10 -3.54
CA LEU A 483 -2.07 20.44 -3.08
C LEU A 483 -1.96 20.62 -1.56
N LEU A 484 -2.01 19.55 -0.75
CA LEU A 484 -1.82 19.62 0.71
C LEU A 484 -0.56 20.39 1.12
N THR A 485 0.49 20.30 0.30
CA THR A 485 1.80 20.91 0.56
C THR A 485 1.97 22.33 -0.01
N LYS A 486 0.94 22.89 -0.66
CA LYS A 486 0.97 24.19 -1.39
C LYS A 486 2.13 24.27 -2.39
N PRO A 487 2.24 23.33 -3.36
CA PRO A 487 3.31 23.38 -4.36
C PRO A 487 3.17 24.64 -5.23
N ARG A 488 4.31 25.25 -5.57
CA ARG A 488 4.40 26.46 -6.41
C ARG A 488 4.67 26.13 -7.87
N LEU A 489 5.29 24.97 -8.13
CA LEU A 489 5.46 24.42 -9.46
C LEU A 489 4.73 23.07 -9.52
N PHE A 490 3.77 22.97 -10.42
CA PHE A 490 2.80 21.88 -10.42
C PHE A 490 2.75 21.19 -11.78
N TYR A 491 3.05 19.89 -11.79
CA TYR A 491 3.12 19.06 -12.99
C TYR A 491 1.97 18.05 -12.99
N LEU A 492 1.27 17.90 -14.11
CA LEU A 492 0.19 16.94 -14.26
C LEU A 492 0.34 16.12 -15.55
N ASP A 493 0.37 14.80 -15.42
CA ASP A 493 0.37 13.87 -16.54
C ASP A 493 -1.07 13.44 -16.88
N GLU A 494 -1.57 13.90 -18.03
CA GLU A 494 -2.88 13.52 -18.58
C GLU A 494 -4.07 13.59 -17.58
N PRO A 495 -4.25 14.68 -16.80
CA PRO A 495 -5.34 14.80 -15.85
C PRO A 495 -6.73 14.94 -16.47
N THR A 496 -6.81 15.06 -17.79
CA THR A 496 -8.07 15.13 -18.53
C THR A 496 -8.41 13.83 -19.26
N SER A 497 -7.52 12.82 -19.20
CA SER A 497 -7.71 11.57 -19.93
C SER A 497 -8.85 10.74 -19.34
N GLY A 498 -9.71 10.20 -20.20
CA GLY A 498 -10.88 9.40 -19.81
C GLY A 498 -12.04 10.20 -19.21
N LEU A 499 -12.01 11.54 -19.25
CA LEU A 499 -13.11 12.40 -18.82
C LEU A 499 -14.05 12.73 -20.00
N ASP A 500 -15.33 12.93 -19.71
CA ASP A 500 -16.26 13.50 -20.68
C ASP A 500 -15.92 14.99 -20.94
N PRO A 501 -16.31 15.57 -22.09
CA PRO A 501 -15.93 16.93 -22.47
C PRO A 501 -16.32 18.02 -21.45
N GLY A 502 -17.43 17.86 -20.74
CA GLY A 502 -17.88 18.81 -19.72
C GLY A 502 -17.00 18.76 -18.47
N THR A 503 -16.69 17.55 -17.99
CA THR A 503 -15.79 17.36 -16.86
C THR A 503 -14.36 17.77 -17.19
N GLU A 504 -13.89 17.52 -18.42
CA GLU A 504 -12.61 18.02 -18.93
C GLU A 504 -12.53 19.55 -18.87
N TYR A 505 -13.55 20.25 -19.38
CA TYR A 505 -13.62 21.71 -19.33
C TYR A 505 -13.53 22.23 -17.88
N ASN A 506 -14.28 21.62 -16.97
CA ASN A 506 -14.25 21.97 -15.55
C ASN A 506 -12.88 21.72 -14.90
N MET A 507 -12.19 20.64 -15.27
CA MET A 507 -10.83 20.35 -14.81
C MET A 507 -9.85 21.42 -15.31
N MET A 508 -9.92 21.81 -16.59
CA MET A 508 -9.05 22.85 -17.14
C MET A 508 -9.31 24.22 -16.50
N LYS A 509 -10.57 24.55 -16.19
CA LYS A 509 -10.94 25.75 -15.45
C LYS A 509 -10.38 25.75 -14.03
N LEU A 510 -10.43 24.61 -13.34
CA LEU A 510 -9.82 24.42 -12.03
C LEU A 510 -8.30 24.65 -12.10
N LEU A 511 -7.60 24.04 -13.06
CA LEU A 511 -6.15 24.24 -13.21
C LEU A 511 -5.80 25.70 -13.52
N ARG A 512 -6.58 26.37 -14.38
CA ARG A 512 -6.44 27.81 -14.63
C ARG A 512 -6.58 28.62 -13.34
N HIS A 513 -7.61 28.33 -12.54
CA HIS A 513 -7.81 28.99 -11.24
C HIS A 513 -6.63 28.76 -10.29
N LEU A 514 -6.11 27.53 -10.22
CA LEU A 514 -4.92 27.22 -9.41
C LEU A 514 -3.67 27.96 -9.88
N ALA A 515 -3.52 28.22 -11.19
CA ALA A 515 -2.44 29.03 -11.73
C ALA A 515 -2.61 30.51 -11.40
N ASP A 516 -3.84 31.04 -11.49
CA ASP A 516 -4.19 32.41 -11.12
C ASP A 516 -3.94 32.69 -9.63
N GLN A 517 -4.02 31.67 -8.77
CA GLN A 517 -3.63 31.72 -7.35
C GLN A 517 -2.10 31.74 -7.12
N GLY A 518 -1.28 31.83 -8.17
CA GLY A 518 0.17 32.02 -8.06
C GLY A 518 1.03 30.79 -8.38
N ARG A 519 0.45 29.72 -8.93
CA ARG A 519 1.18 28.48 -9.25
C ARG A 519 1.61 28.45 -10.72
N THR A 520 2.83 28.01 -10.99
CA THR A 520 3.26 27.67 -12.35
C THR A 520 2.82 26.23 -12.64
N ILE A 521 2.07 26.00 -13.71
CA ILE A 521 1.47 24.70 -14.00
C ILE A 521 1.95 24.18 -15.35
N VAL A 522 2.41 22.93 -15.40
CA VAL A 522 2.77 22.23 -16.64
C VAL A 522 1.91 20.97 -16.75
N LEU A 523 1.18 20.86 -17.85
CA LEU A 523 0.14 19.86 -18.06
C LEU A 523 0.42 19.07 -19.33
N ILE A 524 0.53 17.74 -19.26
CA ILE A 524 0.42 16.90 -20.45
C ILE A 524 -1.06 16.67 -20.73
N THR A 525 -1.52 16.95 -21.95
CA THR A 525 -2.91 16.66 -22.33
C THR A 525 -3.03 16.28 -23.80
N HIS A 526 -4.05 15.47 -24.08
CA HIS A 526 -4.53 15.16 -25.42
C HIS A 526 -5.80 15.97 -25.78
N ALA A 527 -6.32 16.75 -24.83
CA ALA A 527 -7.39 17.71 -25.07
C ALA A 527 -6.96 18.70 -26.15
N THR A 528 -7.75 18.87 -27.20
CA THR A 528 -7.47 19.85 -28.26
C THR A 528 -8.23 21.15 -28.04
N LYS A 529 -9.50 21.06 -27.60
CA LYS A 529 -10.40 22.23 -27.49
C LYS A 529 -10.07 23.13 -26.30
N ASN A 530 -9.68 22.56 -25.17
CA ASN A 530 -9.48 23.32 -23.93
C ASN A 530 -8.05 23.87 -23.75
N VAL A 531 -7.11 23.57 -24.66
CA VAL A 531 -5.72 24.07 -24.63
C VAL A 531 -5.66 25.60 -24.76
N MET A 532 -6.69 26.22 -25.32
CA MET A 532 -6.83 27.69 -25.39
C MET A 532 -6.91 28.37 -24.00
N MET A 533 -7.13 27.62 -22.91
CA MET A 533 -7.08 28.15 -21.55
C MET A 533 -5.64 28.32 -21.02
N CYS A 534 -4.66 27.70 -21.67
CA CYS A 534 -3.25 27.74 -21.30
C CYS A 534 -2.59 29.04 -21.80
N ASP A 535 -1.62 29.54 -21.04
CA ASP A 535 -0.79 30.68 -21.46
C ASP A 535 0.18 30.30 -22.60
N LYS A 536 0.68 29.06 -22.58
CA LYS A 536 1.61 28.52 -23.56
C LYS A 536 1.29 27.07 -23.92
N VAL A 537 1.73 26.67 -25.10
CA VAL A 537 1.72 25.30 -25.57
C VAL A 537 3.10 24.89 -26.07
N ILE A 538 3.54 23.69 -25.71
CA ILE A 538 4.76 23.05 -26.21
C ILE A 538 4.31 21.87 -27.09
N PHE A 539 4.58 21.94 -28.38
CA PHE A 539 4.37 20.83 -29.31
C PHE A 539 5.65 20.02 -29.46
N VAL A 540 5.59 18.75 -29.07
CA VAL A 540 6.68 17.78 -29.23
C VAL A 540 6.31 16.77 -30.30
N VAL A 541 7.24 16.50 -31.22
CA VAL A 541 7.09 15.51 -32.30
C VAL A 541 7.99 14.30 -32.07
N ARG A 542 7.78 13.23 -32.85
CA ARG A 542 8.50 11.95 -32.71
C ARG A 542 10.01 12.16 -32.62
N GLY A 543 10.65 11.41 -31.73
CA GLY A 543 12.09 11.50 -31.49
C GLY A 543 12.51 12.55 -30.45
N GLY A 544 11.57 13.28 -29.84
CA GLY A 544 11.85 14.23 -28.77
C GLY A 544 12.25 15.62 -29.26
N TYR A 545 11.78 16.01 -30.45
CA TYR A 545 12.02 17.33 -31.03
C TYR A 545 10.86 18.29 -30.71
N VAL A 546 11.16 19.57 -30.46
CA VAL A 546 10.14 20.61 -30.28
C VAL A 546 9.79 21.23 -31.63
N ALA A 547 8.52 21.16 -32.01
CA ALA A 547 8.00 21.75 -33.24
C ALA A 547 7.44 23.17 -33.04
N PHE A 548 7.02 23.51 -31.82
CA PHE A 548 6.56 24.85 -31.46
C PHE A 548 6.55 25.05 -29.94
N TYR A 549 6.87 26.26 -29.47
CA TYR A 549 6.57 26.74 -28.12
C TYR A 549 6.20 28.23 -28.15
N GLY A 550 5.04 28.55 -27.58
CA GLY A 550 4.44 29.89 -27.59
C GLY A 550 2.96 29.88 -27.19
N PRO A 551 2.22 31.00 -27.30
CA PRO A 551 0.77 31.05 -27.08
C PRO A 551 0.00 30.08 -27.99
N PRO A 552 -1.11 29.48 -27.53
CA PRO A 552 -1.97 28.62 -28.35
C PRO A 552 -2.45 29.26 -29.65
N GLU A 553 -2.79 30.56 -29.63
CA GLU A 553 -3.26 31.31 -30.80
C GLU A 553 -2.17 31.42 -31.89
N GLU A 554 -0.91 31.63 -31.46
CA GLU A 554 0.23 31.71 -32.37
C GLU A 554 0.58 30.35 -32.97
N ALA A 555 0.32 29.25 -32.25
CA ALA A 555 0.52 27.90 -32.77
C ALA A 555 -0.39 27.65 -33.98
N LEU A 556 -1.68 28.02 -33.88
CA LEU A 556 -2.63 27.89 -34.99
C LEU A 556 -2.15 28.66 -36.22
N ILE A 557 -1.72 29.90 -36.05
CA ILE A 557 -1.18 30.75 -37.14
C ILE A 557 0.10 30.15 -37.73
N TYR A 558 0.99 29.61 -36.88
CA TYR A 558 2.26 29.02 -37.32
C TYR A 558 2.02 27.79 -38.19
N PHE A 559 1.17 26.86 -37.74
CA PHE A 559 0.93 25.60 -38.44
C PHE A 559 0.02 25.74 -39.66
N ASP A 560 -0.86 26.75 -39.72
CA ASP A 560 -1.77 26.95 -40.87
C ASP A 560 -1.01 27.21 -42.18
N ARG A 561 0.23 27.71 -42.11
CA ARG A 561 1.11 27.93 -43.27
C ARG A 561 1.46 26.65 -44.02
N PHE A 562 1.36 25.49 -43.37
CA PHE A 562 1.71 24.18 -43.92
C PHE A 562 0.48 23.39 -44.38
N ARG A 563 -0.71 24.01 -44.36
CA ARG A 563 -1.93 23.45 -44.93
C ARG A 563 -2.07 23.77 -46.41
N THR A 564 -2.75 22.89 -47.13
CA THR A 564 -3.10 23.10 -48.54
C THR A 564 -4.28 24.07 -48.68
N ASP A 565 -4.42 24.70 -49.85
CA ASP A 565 -5.55 25.60 -50.13
C ASP A 565 -6.91 24.89 -50.14
N GLN A 566 -6.93 23.57 -50.29
CA GLN A 566 -8.14 22.77 -50.15
C GLN A 566 -8.54 22.63 -48.67
N GLU A 567 -7.59 22.27 -47.80
CA GLU A 567 -7.83 22.13 -46.37
C GLU A 567 -8.32 23.44 -45.74
N ARG A 568 -7.69 24.58 -46.11
CA ARG A 568 -8.11 25.91 -45.63
C ARG A 568 -9.55 26.28 -46.01
N ARG A 569 -10.06 25.75 -47.14
CA ARG A 569 -11.44 26.00 -47.59
C ARG A 569 -12.46 25.13 -46.88
N GLU A 570 -12.05 23.97 -46.36
CA GLU A 570 -12.94 23.02 -45.71
C GLU A 570 -13.24 23.42 -44.26
N LYS A 571 -12.23 23.83 -43.50
CA LYS A 571 -12.36 24.20 -42.09
C LYS A 571 -11.25 25.15 -41.65
N ASP A 572 -11.59 26.07 -40.74
CA ASP A 572 -10.62 26.91 -40.05
C ASP A 572 -9.60 26.08 -39.26
N MET A 573 -8.43 26.67 -39.00
CA MET A 573 -7.37 26.00 -38.27
C MET A 573 -7.76 25.80 -36.80
N GLU A 574 -7.89 24.54 -36.41
CA GLU A 574 -8.12 24.11 -35.02
C GLU A 574 -6.96 23.23 -34.52
N PHE A 575 -6.91 22.97 -33.22
CA PHE A 575 -5.83 22.21 -32.60
C PHE A 575 -5.73 20.75 -33.07
N ASP A 576 -6.86 20.13 -33.45
CA ASP A 576 -6.91 18.80 -34.07
C ASP A 576 -6.17 18.79 -35.42
N SER A 577 -6.30 19.86 -36.20
CA SER A 577 -5.70 20.01 -37.52
C SER A 577 -4.18 20.07 -37.47
N ILE A 578 -3.59 20.57 -36.36
CA ILE A 578 -2.13 20.58 -36.16
C ILE A 578 -1.58 19.15 -36.15
N TYR A 579 -2.30 18.17 -35.57
CA TYR A 579 -1.83 16.78 -35.54
C TYR A 579 -1.75 16.19 -36.95
N ILE A 580 -2.74 16.49 -37.81
CA ILE A 580 -2.74 16.07 -39.22
C ILE A 580 -1.53 16.64 -39.97
N VAL A 581 -1.22 17.93 -39.74
CA VAL A 581 -0.05 18.58 -40.34
C VAL A 581 1.26 17.93 -39.88
N LEU A 582 1.35 17.54 -38.61
CA LEU A 582 2.55 16.95 -38.01
C LEU A 582 2.74 15.47 -38.34
N GLU A 583 1.67 14.72 -38.67
CA GLU A 583 1.73 13.30 -39.06
C GLU A 583 2.10 13.11 -40.54
N ASP A 584 1.85 14.09 -41.40
CA ASP A 584 2.16 14.00 -42.82
C ASP A 584 3.67 14.17 -43.08
N ASP A 585 4.37 13.04 -43.25
CA ASP A 585 5.80 12.98 -43.55
C ASP A 585 6.19 13.80 -44.80
N LYS A 586 5.25 14.09 -45.71
CA LYS A 586 5.52 14.94 -46.88
C LYS A 586 5.68 16.42 -46.51
N ARG A 587 5.11 16.85 -45.38
CA ARG A 587 5.16 18.26 -44.91
C ARG A 587 6.44 18.57 -44.14
N GLY A 588 7.06 17.56 -43.54
CA GLY A 588 8.38 17.69 -42.91
C GLY A 588 8.67 16.57 -41.92
N LYS A 589 9.94 16.17 -41.82
CA LYS A 589 10.41 15.24 -40.80
C LYS A 589 10.53 15.94 -39.44
N PRO A 590 10.60 15.20 -38.32
CA PRO A 590 10.77 15.80 -36.98
C PRO A 590 11.93 16.79 -36.85
N THR A 591 13.06 16.54 -37.52
CA THR A 591 14.22 17.45 -37.57
C THR A 591 13.88 18.75 -38.31
N ASP A 592 13.15 18.66 -39.42
CA ASP A 592 12.76 19.82 -40.21
C ASP A 592 11.83 20.73 -39.40
N TRP A 593 10.92 20.16 -38.61
CA TRP A 593 10.05 20.90 -37.71
C TRP A 593 10.84 21.66 -36.63
N ALA A 594 11.85 21.02 -36.04
CA ALA A 594 12.73 21.67 -35.07
C ALA A 594 13.49 22.84 -35.69
N ASP A 595 14.08 22.64 -36.87
CA ASP A 595 14.86 23.67 -37.58
C ASP A 595 13.99 24.86 -37.98
N ARG A 596 12.76 24.61 -38.46
CA ARG A 596 11.78 25.65 -38.79
C ARG A 596 11.39 26.44 -37.54
N TYR A 597 11.15 25.76 -36.43
CA TYR A 597 10.80 26.41 -35.17
C TYR A 597 11.92 27.30 -34.65
N GLN A 598 13.18 26.82 -34.65
CA GLN A 598 14.33 27.62 -34.20
C GLN A 598 14.52 28.92 -35.00
N LYS A 599 14.11 28.92 -36.27
CA LYS A 599 14.13 30.11 -37.15
C LYS A 599 12.89 31.00 -37.02
N SER A 600 11.88 30.57 -36.26
CA SER A 600 10.62 31.30 -36.13
C SER A 600 10.71 32.47 -35.15
N PRO A 601 9.87 33.52 -35.32
CA PRO A 601 9.76 34.61 -34.34
C PRO A 601 9.36 34.11 -32.94
N ALA A 602 8.55 33.05 -32.87
CA ALA A 602 8.12 32.46 -31.60
C ALA A 602 9.31 31.94 -30.78
N TYR A 603 10.28 31.27 -31.41
CA TYR A 603 11.50 30.84 -30.72
C TYR A 603 12.34 32.03 -30.23
N GLN A 604 12.45 33.09 -31.03
CA GLN A 604 13.17 34.29 -30.62
C GLN A 604 12.52 34.94 -29.38
N ASN A 605 11.20 35.18 -29.42
CA ASN A 605 10.48 35.87 -28.36
C ASN A 605 10.36 35.02 -27.07
N TYR A 606 10.05 33.72 -27.20
CA TYR A 606 9.69 32.88 -26.05
C TYR A 606 10.84 32.03 -25.51
N VAL A 607 11.93 31.85 -26.27
CA VAL A 607 13.11 31.10 -25.82
C VAL A 607 14.32 32.01 -25.74
N VAL A 608 14.73 32.65 -26.84
CA VAL A 608 15.98 33.42 -26.90
C VAL A 608 15.94 34.66 -26.01
N GLU A 609 14.90 35.49 -26.13
CA GLU A 609 14.76 36.71 -25.32
C GLU A 609 14.59 36.38 -23.84
N ARG A 610 13.75 35.39 -23.51
CA ARG A 610 13.54 34.95 -22.14
C ARG A 610 14.82 34.38 -21.51
N LEU A 611 15.65 33.67 -22.28
CA LEU A 611 16.93 33.11 -21.82
C LEU A 611 18.13 34.05 -22.03
N ARG A 612 17.94 35.27 -22.55
CA ARG A 612 19.02 36.18 -22.93
C ARG A 612 19.96 36.51 -21.77
N ASN A 613 19.39 36.74 -20.58
CA ASN A 613 20.16 37.00 -19.36
C ASN A 613 20.87 35.74 -18.81
N ARG A 614 20.45 34.54 -19.22
CA ARG A 614 21.01 33.25 -18.80
C ARG A 614 22.12 32.75 -19.70
N ARG A 615 22.07 33.00 -21.02
CA ARG A 615 23.13 32.58 -21.95
C ARG A 615 24.50 33.15 -21.57
N ALA A 616 24.54 34.35 -20.99
CA ALA A 616 25.77 34.95 -20.45
C ALA A 616 26.31 34.22 -19.20
N ALA A 617 25.44 33.66 -18.35
CA ALA A 617 25.83 32.90 -17.16
C ALA A 617 26.12 31.41 -17.46
N ALA A 618 25.42 30.83 -18.44
CA ALA A 618 25.58 29.44 -18.88
C ALA A 618 26.86 29.20 -19.68
N ALA A 619 27.43 30.23 -20.31
CA ALA A 619 28.73 30.16 -20.99
C ALA A 619 29.90 29.74 -20.07
N ASN A 620 29.73 29.83 -18.74
CA ASN A 620 30.70 29.38 -17.74
C ASN A 620 30.50 27.92 -17.28
N VAL A 621 29.48 27.21 -17.76
CA VAL A 621 29.23 25.80 -17.44
C VAL A 621 29.79 24.94 -18.57
N GLY A 622 31.01 24.43 -18.39
CA GLY A 622 31.68 23.60 -19.39
C GLY A 622 30.91 22.30 -19.72
N PRO A 623 31.15 21.71 -20.91
CA PRO A 623 30.40 20.57 -21.44
C PRO A 623 30.52 19.25 -20.64
N ASP A 624 31.45 19.14 -19.69
CA ASP A 624 31.86 17.84 -19.11
C ASP A 624 31.36 17.50 -17.69
N THR A 625 30.44 18.24 -17.07
CA THR A 625 30.20 18.07 -15.60
C THR A 625 28.74 18.03 -15.12
N ILE A 626 27.89 17.16 -15.67
CA ILE A 626 26.55 16.89 -15.07
C ILE A 626 26.18 15.38 -15.04
N ALA A 627 27.17 14.48 -14.97
CA ALA A 627 26.92 13.04 -14.74
C ALA A 627 27.32 12.59 -13.31
N ARG A 628 27.41 13.50 -12.35
CA ARG A 628 27.58 13.10 -10.94
C ARG A 628 26.19 12.77 -10.38
N ARG A 629 25.93 11.47 -10.18
CA ARG A 629 24.80 10.96 -9.40
C ARG A 629 24.58 11.90 -8.22
N VAL A 630 23.37 12.45 -8.10
CA VAL A 630 22.93 13.20 -6.93
C VAL A 630 23.25 12.31 -5.72
N SER A 631 24.32 12.62 -5.00
CA SER A 631 24.58 12.00 -3.71
C SER A 631 23.45 12.50 -2.83
N SER A 632 22.48 11.63 -2.55
CA SER A 632 21.43 11.90 -1.58
C SER A 632 22.11 12.29 -0.27
N GLY A 633 22.25 13.59 -0.01
CA GLY A 633 22.69 14.09 1.28
C GLY A 633 21.75 13.48 2.30
N ALA A 634 22.31 12.84 3.33
CA ALA A 634 21.55 12.11 4.33
C ALA A 634 20.56 13.06 5.02
N THR A 635 19.31 13.08 4.53
CA THR A 635 18.26 13.90 5.09
C THR A 635 17.94 13.41 6.50
N LYS A 636 17.84 14.34 7.46
CA LYS A 636 17.37 14.03 8.82
C LYS A 636 16.02 13.34 8.71
N ARG A 637 16.04 12.09 9.14
CA ARG A 637 15.00 11.07 9.00
C ARG A 637 13.76 11.51 9.78
N VAL A 638 12.61 11.52 9.12
CA VAL A 638 11.31 11.50 9.84
C VAL A 638 11.35 10.34 10.82
N ASN A 639 10.86 10.54 12.05
CA ASN A 639 10.90 9.52 13.09
C ASN A 639 10.24 8.22 12.59
N ALA A 640 11.02 7.15 12.50
CA ALA A 640 10.60 5.85 12.00
C ALA A 640 9.38 5.30 12.76
N LEU A 641 9.31 5.56 14.08
CA LEU A 641 8.20 5.13 14.92
C LEU A 641 6.91 5.89 14.60
N ARG A 642 7.01 7.19 14.29
CA ARG A 642 5.85 7.99 13.87
C ARG A 642 5.30 7.47 12.54
N GLN A 643 6.18 7.22 11.57
CA GLN A 643 5.75 6.63 10.29
C GLN A 643 5.12 5.25 10.51
N LEU A 644 5.72 4.41 11.35
CA LEU A 644 5.16 3.08 11.67
C LEU A 644 3.74 3.19 12.25
N ALA A 645 3.52 4.08 13.21
CA ALA A 645 2.20 4.29 13.82
C ALA A 645 1.15 4.77 12.80
N ILE A 646 1.50 5.75 11.97
CA ILE A 646 0.61 6.30 10.92
C ILE A 646 0.26 5.20 9.91
N LEU A 647 1.27 4.49 9.40
CA LEU A 647 1.09 3.44 8.39
C LEU A 647 0.29 2.26 8.95
N SER A 648 0.52 1.89 10.22
CA SER A 648 -0.22 0.81 10.89
C SER A 648 -1.69 1.19 11.07
N SER A 649 -1.97 2.42 11.52
CA SER A 649 -3.33 2.95 11.63
C SER A 649 -4.04 3.00 10.27
N ARG A 650 -3.34 3.48 9.23
CA ARG A 650 -3.84 3.47 7.84
C ARG A 650 -4.20 2.07 7.37
N ASN A 651 -3.27 1.14 7.53
CA ASN A 651 -3.44 -0.23 7.07
C ASN A 651 -4.60 -0.95 7.79
N LEU A 652 -4.74 -0.74 9.10
CA LEU A 652 -5.87 -1.24 9.88
C LEU A 652 -7.20 -0.62 9.42
N ASN A 653 -7.23 0.70 9.19
CA ASN A 653 -8.43 1.38 8.71
C ASN A 653 -8.83 0.95 7.28
N ILE A 654 -7.86 0.66 6.40
CA ILE A 654 -8.13 0.07 5.08
C ILE A 654 -8.75 -1.31 5.25
N LEU A 655 -8.15 -2.17 6.08
CA LEU A 655 -8.64 -3.53 6.34
C LEU A 655 -10.05 -3.54 6.94
N MET A 656 -10.33 -2.66 7.91
CA MET A 656 -11.67 -2.56 8.54
C MET A 656 -12.75 -2.04 7.59
N ARG A 657 -12.37 -1.23 6.58
CA ARG A 657 -13.31 -0.71 5.58
C ARG A 657 -13.57 -1.72 4.46
N ASP A 658 -12.59 -2.54 4.11
CA ASP A 658 -12.78 -3.69 3.23
C ASP A 658 -13.37 -4.89 3.99
N ARG A 659 -14.66 -4.75 4.34
CA ARG A 659 -15.39 -5.74 5.15
C ARG A 659 -15.41 -7.13 4.51
N LEU A 660 -15.47 -7.21 3.17
CA LEU A 660 -15.54 -8.49 2.47
C LEU A 660 -14.21 -9.24 2.57
N SER A 661 -13.10 -8.57 2.25
CA SER A 661 -11.77 -9.19 2.37
C SER A 661 -11.44 -9.54 3.81
N LEU A 662 -11.76 -8.66 4.77
CA LEU A 662 -11.55 -8.94 6.19
C LEU A 662 -12.40 -10.13 6.66
N ALA A 663 -13.68 -10.19 6.29
CA ALA A 663 -14.54 -11.33 6.63
C ALA A 663 -13.97 -12.63 6.04
N LEU A 664 -13.52 -12.63 4.79
CA LEU A 664 -12.90 -13.79 4.16
C LEU A 664 -11.62 -14.23 4.89
N MET A 665 -10.75 -13.28 5.27
CA MET A 665 -9.52 -13.58 6.03
C MET A 665 -9.81 -14.15 7.43
N LEU A 666 -10.87 -13.69 8.10
CA LEU A 666 -11.26 -14.15 9.43
C LEU A 666 -12.03 -15.48 9.40
N LEU A 667 -12.79 -15.75 8.34
CA LEU A 667 -13.57 -16.98 8.15
C LEU A 667 -12.74 -18.15 7.60
N LEU A 668 -11.56 -17.88 7.03
CA LEU A 668 -10.69 -18.92 6.48
C LEU A 668 -10.26 -19.95 7.55
N ALA A 669 -9.86 -19.48 8.75
CA ALA A 669 -9.45 -20.38 9.83
C ALA A 669 -10.63 -21.21 10.41
N PRO A 670 -11.80 -20.63 10.76
CA PRO A 670 -12.96 -21.41 11.15
C PRO A 670 -13.44 -22.38 10.06
N GLY A 671 -13.42 -21.96 8.80
CA GLY A 671 -13.85 -22.79 7.67
C GLY A 671 -13.00 -24.03 7.49
N ILE A 672 -11.67 -23.90 7.63
CA ILE A 672 -10.76 -25.04 7.57
C ILE A 672 -10.77 -25.83 8.88
N GLY A 673 -10.80 -25.18 10.04
CA GLY A 673 -10.87 -25.85 11.35
C GLY A 673 -12.12 -26.70 11.53
N LEU A 674 -13.24 -26.37 10.86
CA LEU A 674 -14.43 -27.23 10.85
C LEU A 674 -14.14 -28.62 10.23
N MET A 675 -13.16 -28.72 9.33
CA MET A 675 -12.76 -29.98 8.73
C MET A 675 -12.11 -30.94 9.73
N ASP A 676 -11.67 -30.46 10.91
CA ASP A 676 -11.07 -31.30 11.95
C ASP A 676 -12.06 -32.31 12.55
N PHE A 677 -13.37 -32.13 12.33
CA PHE A 677 -14.39 -33.15 12.61
C PHE A 677 -14.08 -34.51 11.97
N MET A 678 -13.40 -34.54 10.82
CA MET A 678 -13.07 -35.75 10.08
C MET A 678 -12.16 -36.71 10.86
N TRP A 679 -11.37 -36.21 11.82
CA TRP A 679 -10.39 -37.02 12.57
C TRP A 679 -11.01 -37.82 13.71
N GLY A 680 -12.07 -37.30 14.34
CA GLY A 680 -12.74 -37.94 15.49
C GLY A 680 -12.00 -37.79 16.82
N ARG A 681 -12.67 -38.17 17.91
CA ARG A 681 -12.21 -37.96 19.30
C ARG A 681 -11.36 -39.09 19.89
N ASP A 682 -11.50 -40.30 19.37
CA ASP A 682 -10.81 -41.49 19.87
C ASP A 682 -9.42 -41.66 19.21
N LEU A 683 -8.88 -40.61 18.58
CA LEU A 683 -7.71 -40.71 17.70
C LEU A 683 -6.43 -41.12 18.45
N PHE A 684 -6.27 -40.66 19.68
CA PHE A 684 -5.13 -40.95 20.56
C PHE A 684 -5.36 -42.16 21.48
N ASP A 685 -6.51 -42.84 21.35
CA ASP A 685 -6.87 -43.95 22.23
C ASP A 685 -5.99 -45.20 21.96
N PRO A 686 -5.51 -45.91 23.00
CA PRO A 686 -4.70 -47.12 22.82
C PRO A 686 -5.42 -48.26 22.07
N VAL A 687 -6.75 -48.32 22.11
CA VAL A 687 -7.56 -49.40 21.51
C VAL A 687 -8.08 -49.01 20.13
N LYS A 688 -8.64 -47.80 19.98
CA LYS A 688 -9.28 -47.33 18.73
C LYS A 688 -8.44 -46.35 17.91
N GLY A 689 -7.32 -45.87 18.46
CA GLY A 689 -6.47 -44.88 17.83
C GLY A 689 -5.76 -45.39 16.59
N ASP A 690 -5.27 -44.44 15.78
CA ASP A 690 -4.55 -44.73 14.54
C ASP A 690 -3.34 -43.80 14.44
N PRO A 691 -2.11 -44.30 14.65
CA PRO A 691 -0.89 -43.48 14.64
C PRO A 691 -0.61 -42.86 13.26
N GLY A 692 -1.05 -43.50 12.17
CA GLY A 692 -0.95 -42.94 10.82
C GLY A 692 -1.86 -41.73 10.62
N LYS A 693 -3.10 -41.81 11.13
CA LYS A 693 -4.02 -40.66 11.14
C LYS A 693 -3.52 -39.52 12.03
N ILE A 694 -2.91 -39.81 13.18
CA ILE A 694 -2.28 -38.77 14.03
C ILE A 694 -1.20 -38.02 13.25
N ILE A 695 -0.27 -38.73 12.60
CA ILE A 695 0.79 -38.11 11.79
C ILE A 695 0.19 -37.23 10.68
N THR A 696 -0.79 -37.75 9.92
CA THR A 696 -1.40 -36.98 8.83
C THR A 696 -2.15 -35.75 9.35
N MET A 697 -2.83 -35.84 10.48
CA MET A 697 -3.48 -34.71 11.13
C MET A 697 -2.47 -33.64 11.54
N LEU A 698 -1.40 -34.00 12.27
CA LEU A 698 -0.38 -33.05 12.73
C LEU A 698 0.36 -32.40 11.55
N PHE A 699 0.59 -33.16 10.47
CA PHE A 699 1.13 -32.62 9.24
C PHE A 699 0.18 -31.62 8.58
N MET A 700 -1.10 -31.98 8.43
CA MET A 700 -2.12 -31.09 7.87
C MET A 700 -2.27 -29.82 8.70
N MET A 701 -2.24 -29.93 10.03
CA MET A 701 -2.27 -28.80 10.96
C MET A 701 -1.10 -27.83 10.72
N GLY A 702 0.12 -28.36 10.60
CA GLY A 702 1.31 -27.56 10.25
C GLY A 702 1.22 -26.93 8.84
N LEU A 703 0.69 -27.66 7.86
CA LEU A 703 0.50 -27.18 6.49
C LEU A 703 -0.56 -26.08 6.39
N ILE A 704 -1.71 -26.28 7.04
CA ILE A 704 -2.87 -25.38 7.02
C ILE A 704 -2.50 -24.03 7.62
N THR A 705 -1.79 -23.99 8.74
CA THR A 705 -1.35 -22.73 9.36
C THR A 705 -0.51 -21.89 8.40
N ILE A 706 0.47 -22.51 7.72
CA ILE A 706 1.34 -21.83 6.76
C ILE A 706 0.55 -21.40 5.51
N LEU A 707 -0.33 -22.26 4.99
CA LEU A 707 -1.19 -21.97 3.84
C LEU A 707 -2.09 -20.77 4.10
N VAL A 708 -2.80 -20.77 5.23
CA VAL A 708 -3.73 -19.69 5.63
C VAL A 708 -2.98 -18.37 5.84
N GLY A 709 -1.82 -18.42 6.49
CA GLY A 709 -0.95 -17.25 6.63
C GLY A 709 -0.53 -16.68 5.28
N ALA A 710 -0.05 -17.52 4.35
CA ALA A 710 0.42 -17.10 3.03
C ALA A 710 -0.70 -16.49 2.18
N LEU A 711 -1.87 -17.13 2.13
CA LEU A 711 -3.02 -16.65 1.37
C LEU A 711 -3.55 -15.30 1.89
N SER A 712 -3.51 -15.06 3.20
CA SER A 712 -3.99 -13.79 3.78
C SER A 712 -3.12 -12.57 3.44
N SER A 713 -1.87 -12.77 3.03
CA SER A 713 -0.86 -11.71 2.87
C SER A 713 -0.33 -11.53 1.44
N VAL A 714 -0.53 -12.50 0.55
CA VAL A 714 0.04 -12.52 -0.81
C VAL A 714 -0.26 -11.27 -1.65
N LEU A 715 -1.41 -10.63 -1.46
CA LEU A 715 -1.80 -9.44 -2.23
C LEU A 715 -1.45 -8.10 -1.56
N GLN A 716 -0.92 -8.10 -0.33
CA GLN A 716 -0.83 -6.90 0.51
C GLN A 716 0.15 -5.83 0.02
N ILE A 717 1.33 -6.22 -0.49
CA ILE A 717 2.36 -5.29 -0.98
C ILE A 717 2.16 -4.99 -2.46
N VAL A 718 1.93 -6.03 -3.26
CA VAL A 718 1.80 -5.91 -4.71
C VAL A 718 0.69 -4.94 -5.13
N LYS A 719 -0.46 -4.94 -4.41
CA LYS A 719 -1.59 -4.03 -4.68
C LYS A 719 -1.28 -2.55 -4.43
N GLU A 720 -0.31 -2.27 -3.55
CA GLU A 720 0.06 -0.91 -3.13
C GLU A 720 1.37 -0.44 -3.78
N THR A 721 1.95 -1.21 -4.71
CA THR A 721 3.29 -0.92 -5.28
C THR A 721 3.40 0.50 -5.84
N ASP A 722 2.37 0.98 -6.56
CA ASP A 722 2.36 2.32 -7.14
C ASP A 722 2.27 3.42 -6.07
N ILE A 723 1.48 3.17 -5.02
CA ILE A 723 1.36 4.06 -3.85
C ILE A 723 2.69 4.14 -3.12
N TYR A 724 3.32 3.00 -2.88
CA TYR A 724 4.64 2.91 -2.26
C TYR A 724 5.68 3.72 -3.05
N LYS A 725 5.78 3.52 -4.38
CA LYS A 725 6.75 4.24 -5.22
C LYS A 725 6.58 5.76 -5.12
N ARG A 726 5.35 6.25 -5.16
CA ARG A 726 5.07 7.69 -4.98
C ARG A 726 5.42 8.18 -3.58
N GLU A 727 5.02 7.47 -2.52
CA GLU A 727 5.33 7.90 -1.15
C GLU A 727 6.85 7.84 -0.86
N ARG A 728 7.58 6.97 -1.55
CA ARG A 728 9.04 6.82 -1.45
C ARG A 728 9.79 8.06 -1.95
N THR A 729 9.32 8.71 -3.02
CA THR A 729 9.95 9.95 -3.54
C THR A 729 9.85 11.11 -2.54
N VAL A 730 8.89 11.06 -1.61
CA VAL A 730 8.64 12.09 -0.59
C VAL A 730 9.19 11.70 0.79
N GLY A 731 10.00 10.63 0.89
CA GLY A 731 10.73 10.29 2.11
C GLY A 731 10.11 9.21 3.00
N LEU A 732 9.23 8.35 2.46
CA LEU A 732 8.79 7.12 3.14
C LEU A 732 9.99 6.18 3.40
N GLN A 733 10.07 5.58 4.59
CA GLN A 733 11.09 4.58 4.92
C GLN A 733 10.59 3.15 4.72
N VAL A 734 11.47 2.30 4.18
CA VAL A 734 11.18 0.88 3.88
C VAL A 734 10.85 0.07 5.15
N GLY A 735 11.59 0.31 6.24
CA GLY A 735 11.43 -0.42 7.51
C GLY A 735 10.05 -0.23 8.14
N PRO A 736 9.64 1.00 8.47
CA PRO A 736 8.29 1.31 8.98
C PRO A 736 7.16 0.80 8.07
N TYR A 737 7.34 0.87 6.75
CA TYR A 737 6.37 0.32 5.79
C TYR A 737 6.19 -1.19 5.95
N ILE A 738 7.28 -1.97 5.92
CA ILE A 738 7.21 -3.43 6.07
C ILE A 738 6.68 -3.82 7.46
N LEU A 739 7.18 -3.17 8.52
CA LEU A 739 6.73 -3.44 9.89
C LEU A 739 5.23 -3.14 10.08
N SER A 740 4.69 -2.12 9.42
CA SER A 740 3.24 -1.83 9.47
C SER A 740 2.37 -2.92 8.85
N LYS A 741 2.95 -3.77 7.99
CA LYS A 741 2.29 -4.93 7.38
C LYS A 741 2.48 -6.18 8.25
N VAL A 742 3.70 -6.41 8.76
CA VAL A 742 4.03 -7.52 9.66
C VAL A 742 3.22 -7.45 10.96
N TRP A 743 3.01 -6.26 11.52
CA TRP A 743 2.19 -6.07 12.73
C TRP A 743 0.75 -6.56 12.57
N ILE A 744 0.12 -6.31 11.41
CA ILE A 744 -1.23 -6.83 11.13
C ILE A 744 -1.20 -8.35 11.00
N GLY A 745 -0.17 -8.90 10.35
CA GLY A 745 0.05 -10.34 10.28
C GLY A 745 0.18 -11.00 11.64
N LEU A 746 0.84 -10.34 12.60
CA LEU A 746 0.96 -10.82 13.97
C LEU A 746 -0.42 -10.94 14.65
N ILE A 747 -1.27 -9.92 14.54
CA ILE A 747 -2.63 -9.95 15.11
C ILE A 747 -3.47 -11.05 14.46
N LEU A 748 -3.44 -11.16 13.13
CA LEU A 748 -4.17 -12.20 12.41
C LEU A 748 -3.66 -13.60 12.74
N ALA A 749 -2.35 -13.80 12.87
CA ALA A 749 -1.75 -15.07 13.25
C ALA A 749 -2.15 -15.50 14.67
N LEU A 750 -2.18 -14.56 15.64
CA LEU A 750 -2.65 -14.84 17.00
C LEU A 750 -4.11 -15.31 17.01
N TYR A 751 -4.97 -14.63 16.23
CA TYR A 751 -6.38 -15.01 16.07
C TYR A 751 -6.53 -16.37 15.40
N GLN A 752 -5.88 -16.59 14.26
CA GLN A 752 -5.99 -17.83 13.48
C GLN A 752 -5.46 -19.04 14.26
N ALA A 753 -4.32 -18.90 14.95
CA ALA A 753 -3.79 -19.96 15.81
C ALA A 753 -4.74 -20.29 16.97
N LEU A 754 -5.41 -19.29 17.55
CA LEU A 754 -6.38 -19.50 18.62
C LEU A 754 -7.60 -20.25 18.11
N VAL A 755 -8.11 -19.85 16.94
CA VAL A 755 -9.24 -20.52 16.29
C VAL A 755 -8.89 -21.98 16.00
N PHE A 756 -7.75 -22.26 15.36
CA PHE A 756 -7.35 -23.63 15.08
C PHE A 756 -7.23 -24.48 16.35
N LEU A 757 -6.62 -23.94 17.41
CA LEU A 757 -6.55 -24.65 18.68
C LEU A 757 -7.95 -24.93 19.27
N VAL A 758 -8.87 -23.98 19.21
CA VAL A 758 -10.24 -24.15 19.72
C VAL A 758 -10.98 -25.25 18.93
N PHE A 759 -10.85 -25.28 17.61
CA PHE A 759 -11.47 -26.32 16.77
C PHE A 759 -10.88 -27.71 17.06
N GLU A 760 -9.56 -27.80 17.18
CA GLU A 760 -8.86 -29.04 17.57
C GLU A 760 -9.35 -29.55 18.94
N LEU A 761 -9.49 -28.63 19.90
CA LEU A 761 -10.03 -28.92 21.23
C LEU A 761 -11.50 -29.34 21.22
N ILE A 762 -12.29 -28.99 20.21
CA ILE A 762 -13.72 -29.36 20.13
C ILE A 762 -13.90 -30.72 19.45
N PHE A 763 -13.14 -30.96 18.37
CA PHE A 763 -13.36 -32.09 17.47
C PHE A 763 -12.46 -33.28 17.76
N VAL A 764 -11.22 -33.07 18.18
CA VAL A 764 -10.23 -34.14 18.37
C VAL A 764 -9.99 -34.45 19.84
N HIS A 765 -10.00 -33.44 20.73
CA HIS A 765 -9.64 -33.60 22.15
C HIS A 765 -8.30 -34.34 22.33
N PRO A 766 -7.18 -33.80 21.82
CA PRO A 766 -5.89 -34.47 21.97
C PRO A 766 -5.52 -34.60 23.46
N ASP A 767 -5.15 -35.81 23.86
CA ASP A 767 -4.69 -36.14 25.22
C ASP A 767 -3.23 -35.68 25.37
N LEU A 768 -3.06 -34.39 25.65
CA LEU A 768 -1.74 -33.75 25.74
C LEU A 768 -1.22 -33.78 27.19
N PRO A 769 0.10 -33.92 27.40
CA PRO A 769 0.71 -33.99 28.72
C PRO A 769 0.69 -32.62 29.44
N GLY A 770 -0.44 -32.32 30.09
CA GLY A 770 -0.65 -31.15 30.92
C GLY A 770 -0.95 -29.85 30.15
N THR A 771 -1.22 -28.77 30.90
CA THR A 771 -1.62 -27.46 30.35
C THR A 771 -0.52 -26.80 29.52
N GLY A 772 0.75 -27.08 29.82
CA GLY A 772 1.90 -26.55 29.08
C GLY A 772 1.95 -27.01 27.62
N ALA A 773 1.50 -28.23 27.33
CA ALA A 773 1.47 -28.77 25.98
C ALA A 773 0.47 -28.04 25.08
N TYR A 774 -0.72 -27.69 25.59
CA TYR A 774 -1.69 -26.86 24.85
C TYR A 774 -1.11 -25.48 24.50
N VAL A 775 -0.37 -24.86 25.43
CA VAL A 775 0.33 -23.58 25.16
C VAL A 775 1.42 -23.76 24.10
N ALA A 776 2.15 -24.88 24.13
CA ALA A 776 3.16 -25.19 23.13
C ALA A 776 2.54 -25.43 21.73
N VAL A 777 1.39 -26.10 21.64
CA VAL A 777 0.61 -26.21 20.39
C VAL A 777 0.22 -24.82 19.90
N TYR A 778 -0.37 -23.99 20.77
CA TYR A 778 -0.74 -22.61 20.42
C TYR A 778 0.44 -21.81 19.83
N ILE A 779 1.59 -21.84 20.51
CA ILE A 779 2.82 -21.15 20.07
C ILE A 779 3.29 -21.70 18.72
N THR A 780 3.22 -23.01 18.51
CA THR A 780 3.61 -23.66 17.26
C THR A 780 2.71 -23.24 16.10
N LEU A 781 1.38 -23.24 16.31
CA LEU A 781 0.41 -22.75 15.34
C LEU A 781 0.56 -21.26 15.03
N PHE A 782 0.87 -20.47 16.05
CA PHE A 782 1.12 -19.05 15.91
C PHE A 782 2.38 -18.77 15.07
N ILE A 783 3.50 -19.42 15.40
CA ILE A 783 4.77 -19.27 14.65
C ILE A 783 4.60 -19.82 13.22
N GLY A 784 3.91 -20.94 13.03
CA GLY A 784 3.60 -21.50 11.73
C GLY A 784 2.78 -20.54 10.86
N THR A 785 1.68 -20.01 11.41
CA THR A 785 0.83 -19.04 10.71
C THR A 785 1.57 -17.74 10.40
N LEU A 786 2.38 -17.24 11.34
CA LEU A 786 3.21 -16.05 11.13
C LEU A 786 4.27 -16.27 10.05
N SER A 787 4.92 -17.44 10.03
CA SER A 787 5.85 -17.82 8.97
C SER A 787 5.16 -17.85 7.61
N GLY A 788 3.97 -18.46 7.52
CA GLY A 788 3.12 -18.42 6.33
C GLY A 788 2.82 -16.99 5.87
N TYR A 789 2.46 -16.10 6.80
CA TYR A 789 2.22 -14.69 6.51
C TYR A 789 3.47 -13.99 5.94
N LEU A 790 4.65 -14.30 6.45
CA LEU A 790 5.90 -13.77 5.92
C LEU A 790 6.25 -14.34 4.54
N PHE A 791 5.94 -15.61 4.25
CA PHE A 791 6.04 -16.15 2.90
C PHE A 791 5.12 -15.40 1.93
N GLY A 792 3.86 -15.17 2.30
CA GLY A 792 2.93 -14.43 1.47
C GLY A 792 3.38 -12.97 1.24
N LEU A 793 3.88 -12.28 2.26
CA LEU A 793 4.50 -10.96 2.09
C LEU A 793 5.75 -10.99 1.19
N ALA A 794 6.62 -12.00 1.32
CA ALA A 794 7.81 -12.14 0.49
C ALA A 794 7.43 -12.35 -0.99
N ILE A 795 6.43 -13.19 -1.26
CA ILE A 795 5.85 -13.37 -2.60
C ILE A 795 5.28 -12.05 -3.12
N SER A 796 4.52 -11.34 -2.30
CA SER A 796 3.92 -10.04 -2.64
C SER A 796 4.99 -8.99 -2.99
N ALA A 797 6.10 -8.97 -2.23
CA ALA A 797 7.22 -8.07 -2.46
C ALA A 797 8.01 -8.43 -3.74
N ALA A 798 8.19 -9.72 -4.03
CA ALA A 798 8.89 -10.19 -5.23
C ALA A 798 8.06 -10.02 -6.52
N ALA A 799 6.73 -10.12 -6.43
CA ALA A 799 5.87 -10.09 -7.60
C ALA A 799 5.84 -8.70 -8.28
N PRO A 800 5.89 -8.66 -9.63
CA PRO A 800 5.74 -7.43 -10.41
C PRO A 800 4.27 -7.00 -10.54
N ASN A 801 3.32 -7.95 -10.49
CA ASN A 801 1.89 -7.73 -10.59
C ASN A 801 1.09 -8.82 -9.87
N LEU A 802 -0.22 -8.62 -9.74
CA LEU A 802 -1.14 -9.49 -8.99
C LEU A 802 -1.18 -10.92 -9.54
N ASN A 803 -1.19 -11.09 -10.86
CA ASN A 803 -1.30 -12.41 -11.50
C ASN A 803 -0.06 -13.26 -11.22
N VAL A 804 1.13 -12.66 -11.32
CA VAL A 804 2.39 -13.36 -11.00
C VAL A 804 2.46 -13.71 -9.52
N ALA A 805 1.95 -12.87 -8.63
CA ALA A 805 1.92 -13.17 -7.19
C ALA A 805 1.14 -14.46 -6.90
N LEU A 806 -0.04 -14.64 -7.52
CA LEU A 806 -0.86 -15.85 -7.34
C LEU A 806 -0.17 -17.12 -7.88
N LEU A 807 0.57 -17.02 -8.98
CA LEU A 807 1.35 -18.16 -9.52
C LEU A 807 2.53 -18.52 -8.60
N LEU A 808 3.21 -17.52 -8.04
CA LEU A 808 4.33 -17.72 -7.12
C LEU A 808 3.92 -18.42 -5.82
N VAL A 809 2.65 -18.29 -5.39
CA VAL A 809 2.13 -19.05 -4.24
C VAL A 809 2.28 -20.54 -4.46
N ILE A 810 1.92 -21.05 -5.64
CA ILE A 810 2.02 -22.48 -5.96
C ILE A 810 3.50 -22.91 -5.95
N VAL A 811 4.38 -22.10 -6.56
CA VAL A 811 5.82 -22.37 -6.62
C VAL A 811 6.46 -22.44 -5.23
N VAL A 812 5.98 -21.63 -4.28
CA VAL A 812 6.50 -21.62 -2.90
C VAL A 812 5.86 -22.70 -2.03
N LEU A 813 4.55 -22.93 -2.14
CA LEU A 813 3.83 -23.86 -1.26
C LEU A 813 4.02 -25.34 -1.63
N VAL A 814 4.19 -25.69 -2.91
CA VAL A 814 4.41 -27.10 -3.32
C VAL A 814 5.69 -27.68 -2.69
N PRO A 815 6.84 -26.99 -2.68
CA PRO A 815 8.01 -27.44 -1.94
C PRO A 815 7.76 -27.56 -0.43
N GLN A 816 6.97 -26.65 0.18
CA GLN A 816 6.64 -26.74 1.61
C GLN A 816 5.84 -28.03 1.90
N PHE A 817 4.93 -28.43 1.01
CA PHE A 817 4.22 -29.70 1.12
C PHE A 817 5.14 -30.91 0.97
N LEU A 818 5.99 -30.92 -0.06
CA LEU A 818 6.85 -32.05 -0.39
C LEU A 818 7.95 -32.31 0.65
N PHE A 819 8.58 -31.24 1.14
CA PHE A 819 9.75 -31.32 2.02
C PHE A 819 9.41 -31.28 3.51
N ALA A 820 8.14 -31.46 3.89
CA ALA A 820 7.73 -31.52 5.29
C ALA A 820 8.18 -32.80 6.02
N GLY A 821 8.45 -33.88 5.26
CA GLY A 821 8.86 -35.18 5.81
C GLY A 821 7.71 -36.08 6.27
N ALA A 822 6.45 -35.69 6.03
CA ALA A 822 5.27 -36.48 6.40
C ALA A 822 4.70 -37.35 5.26
N LEU A 823 4.76 -36.89 4.01
CA LEU A 823 4.27 -37.68 2.85
C LEU A 823 5.34 -38.59 2.27
N LEU A 824 6.56 -38.08 2.22
CA LEU A 824 7.73 -38.76 1.68
C LEU A 824 8.87 -38.63 2.70
N PRO A 825 9.42 -39.76 3.18
CA PRO A 825 10.63 -39.76 3.98
C PRO A 825 11.75 -38.95 3.31
N LEU A 826 12.42 -38.08 4.07
CA LEU A 826 13.37 -37.10 3.53
C LEU A 826 14.68 -37.74 3.03
N ASP A 827 14.99 -38.94 3.49
CA ASP A 827 16.12 -39.78 3.09
C ASP A 827 15.96 -40.36 1.68
N LEU A 828 14.72 -40.54 1.22
CA LEU A 828 14.43 -40.99 -0.16
C LEU A 828 14.64 -39.89 -1.20
N ILE A 829 14.69 -38.62 -0.78
CA ILE A 829 14.85 -37.48 -1.68
C ILE A 829 16.33 -37.08 -1.72
N PRO A 830 16.99 -37.07 -2.89
CA PRO A 830 18.37 -36.62 -3.00
C PRO A 830 18.55 -35.19 -2.46
N GLY A 831 19.35 -35.03 -1.40
CA GLY A 831 19.54 -33.73 -0.73
C GLY A 831 18.31 -33.22 0.03
N GLY A 832 17.26 -34.04 0.20
CA GLY A 832 15.99 -33.65 0.83
C GLY A 832 16.16 -33.09 2.24
N GLU A 833 17.13 -33.60 3.00
CA GLU A 833 17.46 -33.09 4.32
C GLU A 833 17.96 -31.64 4.32
N GLN A 834 18.81 -31.29 3.34
CA GLN A 834 19.40 -29.95 3.24
C GLN A 834 18.38 -28.94 2.72
N ILE A 835 17.56 -29.36 1.76
CA ILE A 835 16.53 -28.52 1.13
C ILE A 835 15.37 -28.29 2.11
N SER A 836 14.99 -29.28 2.91
CA SER A 836 13.87 -29.15 3.85
C SER A 836 14.15 -28.21 5.03
N VAL A 837 15.39 -27.74 5.23
CA VAL A 837 15.70 -26.73 6.27
C VAL A 837 14.95 -25.42 6.05
N ILE A 838 14.66 -25.05 4.81
CA ILE A 838 13.86 -23.86 4.47
C ILE A 838 12.35 -24.13 4.48
N ALA A 839 11.92 -25.38 4.69
CA ALA A 839 10.52 -25.75 4.79
C ALA A 839 10.00 -25.49 6.21
N SER A 840 9.22 -24.42 6.40
CA SER A 840 8.61 -24.13 7.70
C SER A 840 7.60 -25.20 8.12
N THR A 841 6.95 -25.85 7.13
CA THR A 841 6.03 -26.98 7.35
C THR A 841 6.71 -28.14 8.04
N ARG A 842 7.97 -28.46 7.69
CA ARG A 842 8.77 -29.49 8.36
C ARG A 842 8.90 -29.20 9.84
N TRP A 843 9.37 -28.00 10.18
CA TRP A 843 9.63 -27.63 11.57
C TRP A 843 8.35 -27.50 12.39
N ALA A 844 7.26 -27.02 11.79
CA ALA A 844 5.94 -26.99 12.43
C ALA A 844 5.43 -28.40 12.72
N PHE A 845 5.51 -29.31 11.74
CA PHE A 845 5.11 -30.71 11.88
C PHE A 845 5.95 -31.43 12.96
N GLU A 846 7.29 -31.37 12.87
CA GLU A 846 8.18 -31.98 13.87
C GLU A 846 7.91 -31.39 15.27
N ALA A 847 7.64 -30.09 15.40
CA ALA A 847 7.28 -29.49 16.68
C ALA A 847 5.97 -30.06 17.25
N LEU A 848 4.92 -30.15 16.44
CA LEU A 848 3.62 -30.70 16.84
C LEU A 848 3.72 -32.18 17.26
N VAL A 849 4.52 -32.97 16.54
CA VAL A 849 4.81 -34.37 16.89
C VAL A 849 5.55 -34.48 18.22
N ASN A 850 6.53 -33.61 18.49
CA ASN A 850 7.25 -33.62 19.76
C ASN A 850 6.38 -33.14 20.94
N ILE A 851 5.40 -32.25 20.70
CA ILE A 851 4.50 -31.73 21.75
C ILE A 851 3.46 -32.77 22.18
N THR A 852 2.99 -33.61 21.25
CA THR A 852 2.00 -34.66 21.56
C THR A 852 2.60 -35.84 22.32
N GLU A 853 3.93 -35.97 22.35
CA GLU A 853 4.68 -37.05 23.02
C GLU A 853 4.28 -38.49 22.64
N PHE A 854 3.38 -38.71 21.66
CA PHE A 854 2.91 -40.06 21.34
C PHE A 854 4.01 -40.98 20.77
N GLY A 855 5.05 -40.40 20.15
CA GLY A 855 6.23 -41.13 19.68
C GLY A 855 7.30 -41.36 20.75
N LYS A 856 7.17 -40.76 21.94
CA LYS A 856 8.14 -40.83 23.03
C LYS A 856 8.42 -42.26 23.51
N PRO A 857 7.41 -43.17 23.65
CA PRO A 857 7.68 -44.56 24.01
C PRO A 857 8.65 -45.28 23.07
N LEU A 858 8.68 -44.91 21.79
CA LEU A 858 9.62 -45.47 20.81
C LEU A 858 11.01 -44.82 20.88
N VAL A 859 11.10 -43.54 21.24
CA VAL A 859 12.39 -42.84 21.33
C VAL A 859 13.11 -43.17 22.63
N ASP A 860 12.36 -43.49 23.70
CA ASP A 860 12.92 -43.86 25.00
C ASP A 860 13.27 -45.37 25.07
N ASP A 861 12.78 -46.20 24.14
CA ASP A 861 13.07 -47.63 24.07
C ASP A 861 14.49 -47.90 23.53
N PRO A 862 15.39 -48.58 24.30
CA PRO A 862 16.76 -48.92 23.87
C PRO A 862 16.89 -49.74 22.58
N CYS A 863 15.81 -50.41 22.15
CA CYS A 863 15.77 -51.26 20.97
C CYS A 863 15.39 -50.50 19.69
N TRP A 864 14.75 -49.34 19.84
CA TRP A 864 14.44 -48.41 18.76
C TRP A 864 15.39 -47.21 18.75
N ALA A 865 15.78 -46.70 19.92
CA ALA A 865 16.64 -45.55 20.11
C ALA A 865 18.08 -45.80 19.65
N ASP A 866 18.70 -44.78 19.04
CA ASP A 866 20.12 -44.72 18.64
C ASP A 866 20.70 -45.87 17.80
N ARG A 867 19.85 -46.73 17.23
CA ARG A 867 20.23 -47.78 16.28
C ARG A 867 19.90 -47.35 14.84
N PRO A 868 20.79 -47.58 13.85
CA PRO A 868 20.44 -47.44 12.44
C PRO A 868 19.45 -48.53 12.02
N LYS A 869 18.78 -48.35 10.87
CA LYS A 869 17.89 -49.37 10.29
C LYS A 869 18.61 -50.68 10.04
N TYR A 870 19.81 -50.57 9.46
CA TYR A 870 20.79 -51.63 9.31
C TYR A 870 22.15 -51.02 9.66
N ASP A 871 22.95 -51.70 10.48
CA ASP A 871 24.34 -51.38 10.75
C ASP A 871 25.26 -52.00 9.69
N GLU A 872 26.53 -51.57 9.63
CA GLU A 872 27.52 -52.08 8.65
C GLU A 872 27.77 -53.59 8.80
N ASP A 873 27.64 -54.11 10.01
CA ASP A 873 27.80 -55.54 10.33
C ASP A 873 26.48 -56.33 10.25
N GLY A 874 25.33 -55.65 10.12
CA GLY A 874 23.99 -56.25 10.03
C GLY A 874 23.43 -56.88 11.31
N GLU A 875 24.12 -56.79 12.45
CA GLU A 875 23.80 -57.50 13.69
C GLU A 875 23.06 -56.66 14.73
N THR A 876 23.22 -55.34 14.72
CA THR A 876 22.81 -54.44 15.83
C THR A 876 21.75 -53.39 15.46
N GLY A 877 21.37 -53.28 14.18
CA GLY A 877 20.27 -52.40 13.74
C GLY A 877 18.91 -52.77 14.34
N TRP A 878 18.01 -51.79 14.49
CA TRP A 878 16.69 -52.02 15.10
C TRP A 878 15.86 -53.06 14.33
N ASN A 879 16.04 -53.14 13.00
CA ASN A 879 15.34 -54.11 12.17
C ASN A 879 15.84 -55.55 12.40
N THR A 880 17.09 -55.72 12.82
CA THR A 880 17.66 -57.02 13.21
C THR A 880 17.16 -57.44 14.58
N VAL A 881 17.05 -56.50 15.54
CA VAL A 881 16.51 -56.76 16.89
C VAL A 881 15.06 -57.22 16.85
N LEU A 882 14.23 -56.71 15.93
CA LEU A 882 12.86 -57.18 15.72
C LEU A 882 12.75 -58.67 15.41
N ASN A 883 13.77 -59.27 14.78
CA ASN A 883 13.77 -60.69 14.41
C ASN A 883 14.34 -61.61 15.50
N ARG A 884 14.78 -61.07 16.65
CA ARG A 884 15.30 -61.84 17.79
C ARG A 884 14.17 -62.47 18.61
N SER A 885 14.52 -63.43 19.46
CA SER A 885 13.57 -64.06 20.38
C SER A 885 13.06 -63.09 21.46
N ASP A 886 11.90 -63.37 22.05
CA ASP A 886 11.32 -62.53 23.10
C ASP A 886 12.22 -62.45 24.35
N GLU A 887 12.94 -63.52 24.68
CA GLU A 887 13.90 -63.55 25.80
C GLU A 887 15.09 -62.62 25.55
N GLU A 888 15.62 -62.59 24.33
CA GLU A 888 16.71 -61.69 23.94
C GLU A 888 16.25 -60.22 23.92
N LYS A 889 15.04 -59.96 23.44
CA LYS A 889 14.42 -58.62 23.47
C LYS A 889 14.24 -58.13 24.90
N LEU A 890 13.78 -59.00 25.80
CA LEU A 890 13.65 -58.69 27.22
C LEU A 890 15.01 -58.44 27.89
N ALA A 891 16.04 -59.25 27.55
CA ALA A 891 17.39 -59.07 28.04
C ALA A 891 18.05 -57.76 27.58
N LEU A 892 17.68 -57.26 26.39
CA LEU A 892 18.08 -55.94 25.89
C LEU A 892 17.29 -54.78 26.52
N GLY A 893 16.25 -55.07 27.30
CA GLY A 893 15.40 -54.08 27.94
C GLY A 893 14.41 -53.39 27.01
N CYS A 894 13.98 -54.05 25.92
CA CYS A 894 13.00 -53.46 25.00
C CYS A 894 11.64 -53.24 25.70
N THR A 895 11.08 -52.03 25.58
CA THR A 895 9.78 -51.68 26.18
C THR A 895 8.62 -51.68 25.18
N CYS A 896 8.91 -51.52 23.90
CA CYS A 896 7.99 -51.48 22.77
C CYS A 896 8.38 -52.53 21.71
N MET A 897 8.97 -53.66 22.13
CA MET A 897 9.17 -54.88 21.34
C MET A 897 8.99 -56.11 22.25
N GLY A 898 8.66 -57.26 21.66
CA GLY A 898 8.51 -58.54 22.35
C GLY A 898 7.19 -58.68 23.13
N ALA A 899 7.08 -59.73 23.93
CA ALA A 899 5.84 -60.12 24.59
C ALA A 899 5.28 -59.08 25.59
N THR A 900 6.11 -58.21 26.15
CA THR A 900 5.70 -57.18 27.14
C THR A 900 5.19 -55.89 26.48
N ILE A 901 5.20 -55.79 25.15
CA ILE A 901 4.81 -54.60 24.38
C ILE A 901 3.45 -54.01 24.80
N PHE A 902 2.48 -54.85 25.14
CA PHE A 902 1.12 -54.42 25.53
C PHE A 902 1.03 -53.87 26.96
N GLU A 903 2.05 -54.11 27.79
CA GLU A 903 2.14 -53.65 29.18
C GLU A 903 3.03 -52.41 29.29
N THR A 904 4.22 -52.45 28.67
CA THR A 904 5.22 -51.38 28.78
C THR A 904 5.08 -50.28 27.73
N CYS A 905 4.44 -50.57 26.58
CA CYS A 905 4.14 -49.60 25.52
C CYS A 905 2.63 -49.26 25.43
N SER A 906 1.87 -49.52 26.51
CA SER A 906 0.41 -49.52 26.50
C SER A 906 -0.25 -48.17 26.18
N ALA A 907 0.48 -47.07 26.32
CA ALA A 907 0.00 -45.72 26.02
C ALA A 907 0.08 -45.36 24.52
N PHE A 908 0.73 -46.20 23.69
CA PHE A 908 0.88 -45.90 22.27
C PHE A 908 -0.48 -46.05 21.54
N PRO A 909 -0.92 -45.06 20.74
CA PRO A 909 -2.23 -45.12 20.07
C PRO A 909 -2.38 -46.32 19.15
N GLY A 910 -3.49 -47.06 19.29
CA GLY A 910 -3.77 -48.27 18.50
C GLY A 910 -2.97 -49.52 18.86
N ILE A 911 -2.08 -49.49 19.88
CA ILE A 911 -1.28 -50.65 20.28
C ILE A 911 -2.12 -51.80 20.85
N GLN A 912 -3.35 -51.53 21.29
CA GLN A 912 -4.31 -52.51 21.79
C GLN A 912 -5.47 -52.73 20.80
N SER A 913 -5.25 -52.44 19.50
CA SER A 913 -6.25 -52.66 18.45
C SER A 913 -6.69 -54.12 18.39
N ALA A 914 -7.99 -54.33 18.16
CA ALA A 914 -8.58 -55.65 17.98
C ALA A 914 -8.06 -56.38 16.72
N ASP A 915 -7.35 -55.70 15.81
CA ASP A 915 -6.76 -56.32 14.62
C ASP A 915 -5.70 -57.38 14.97
N PHE A 916 -4.99 -57.20 16.08
CA PHE A 916 -3.94 -58.09 16.56
C PHE A 916 -3.98 -58.36 18.09
N TYR A 917 -4.73 -57.59 18.88
CA TYR A 917 -4.86 -57.74 20.34
C TYR A 917 -6.32 -57.98 20.77
N ASP A 918 -6.97 -58.96 20.13
CA ASP A 918 -8.33 -59.39 20.43
C ASP A 918 -8.45 -60.19 21.75
N ASP A 919 -9.67 -60.52 22.16
CA ASP A 919 -9.92 -61.23 23.43
C ASP A 919 -9.20 -62.60 23.50
N LYS A 920 -9.00 -63.26 22.35
CA LYS A 920 -8.25 -64.52 22.28
C LYS A 920 -6.76 -64.29 22.53
N ALA A 921 -6.16 -63.32 21.83
CA ALA A 921 -4.76 -62.93 22.02
C ALA A 921 -4.49 -62.52 23.48
N ARG A 922 -5.38 -61.73 24.09
CA ARG A 922 -5.30 -61.31 25.50
C ARG A 922 -5.26 -62.51 26.45
N THR A 923 -6.15 -63.46 26.22
CA THR A 923 -6.24 -64.68 27.05
C THR A 923 -4.98 -65.53 26.92
N GLN A 924 -4.45 -65.69 25.70
CA GLN A 924 -3.24 -66.49 25.45
C GLN A 924 -1.95 -65.81 25.95
N LEU A 925 -1.86 -64.47 25.87
CA LEU A 925 -0.73 -63.71 26.39
C LEU A 925 -0.63 -63.80 27.92
N ALA A 926 -1.77 -63.89 28.62
CA ALA A 926 -1.83 -64.08 30.06
C ALA A 926 -1.73 -65.57 30.50
N ALA A 927 -1.94 -66.52 29.58
CA ALA A 927 -1.91 -67.95 29.88
C ALA A 927 -0.48 -68.48 30.03
N VAL A 928 -0.26 -69.35 31.02
CA VAL A 928 0.99 -70.09 31.20
C VAL A 928 1.15 -71.12 30.08
N GLU A 929 2.38 -71.32 29.60
CA GLU A 929 2.69 -72.30 28.54
C GLU A 929 2.09 -73.69 28.88
N PRO A 930 1.38 -74.36 27.94
CA PRO A 930 0.84 -75.70 28.16
C PRO A 930 1.91 -76.69 28.59
N GLN A 931 1.73 -77.31 29.76
CA GLN A 931 2.70 -78.28 30.28
C GLN A 931 2.65 -79.59 29.50
N LYS A 932 3.83 -80.08 29.11
CA LYS A 932 3.96 -81.35 28.41
C LYS A 932 3.44 -82.50 29.28
N PRO A 933 2.61 -83.40 28.74
CA PRO A 933 2.14 -84.58 29.47
C PRO A 933 3.31 -85.40 30.01
N VAL A 934 3.21 -85.83 31.27
CA VAL A 934 4.23 -86.66 31.91
C VAL A 934 4.26 -88.02 31.22
N SER A 935 5.44 -88.51 30.85
CA SER A 935 5.58 -89.82 30.22
C SER A 935 5.05 -90.94 31.14
N PRO A 936 4.23 -91.87 30.63
CA PRO A 936 3.62 -92.90 31.44
C PRO A 936 4.69 -93.81 32.05
N THR A 937 4.50 -94.18 33.32
CA THR A 937 5.34 -95.19 33.98
C THR A 937 5.14 -96.56 33.31
N PRO A 938 6.19 -97.40 33.22
CA PRO A 938 6.08 -98.74 32.64
C PRO A 938 4.94 -99.53 33.27
N TYR A 939 4.06 -100.11 32.45
CA TYR A 939 2.95 -100.93 32.94
C TYR A 939 3.49 -102.12 33.76
N PRO A 940 2.99 -102.39 34.97
CA PRO A 940 3.53 -103.42 35.84
C PRO A 940 3.43 -104.80 35.18
N SER A 941 4.52 -105.58 35.24
CA SER A 941 4.55 -106.94 34.66
C SER A 941 3.37 -107.79 35.15
N PRO A 942 2.74 -108.60 34.28
CA PRO A 942 1.58 -109.42 34.67
C PRO A 942 1.88 -110.25 35.91
N THR A 943 0.95 -110.28 36.87
CA THR A 943 1.05 -111.18 38.02
C THR A 943 1.15 -112.63 37.54
N PRO A 944 2.10 -113.45 38.03
CA PRO A 944 2.24 -114.83 37.57
C PRO A 944 0.92 -115.60 37.72
N VAL A 945 0.40 -116.18 36.63
CA VAL A 945 -0.71 -117.15 36.74
C VAL A 945 -0.23 -118.29 37.63
N TRP A 946 -1.01 -118.63 38.66
CA TRP A 946 -0.67 -119.68 39.61
C TRP A 946 -0.37 -120.98 38.86
N SER A 947 0.81 -121.56 39.09
CA SER A 947 1.13 -122.87 38.53
C SER A 947 0.16 -123.90 39.10
N PRO A 948 -0.59 -124.65 38.28
CA PRO A 948 -1.53 -125.63 38.78
C PRO A 948 -0.83 -126.66 39.67
N THR A 949 -1.41 -126.94 40.84
CA THR A 949 -0.92 -128.00 41.73
C THR A 949 -1.03 -129.34 40.99
N PRO A 950 0.05 -130.14 40.88
CA PRO A 950 -0.02 -131.44 40.24
C PRO A 950 -1.06 -132.33 40.94
N TYR A 951 -1.96 -132.96 40.18
CA TYR A 951 -2.84 -133.97 40.76
C TYR A 951 -2.01 -135.07 41.45
N PRO A 952 -2.39 -135.51 42.66
CA PRO A 952 -1.69 -136.58 43.34
C PRO A 952 -1.68 -137.84 42.47
N SER A 953 -0.54 -138.55 42.47
CA SER A 953 -0.39 -139.82 41.77
C SER A 953 -1.52 -140.77 42.19
N PRO A 954 -2.19 -141.47 41.27
CA PRO A 954 -3.26 -142.39 41.64
C PRO A 954 -2.72 -143.47 42.60
N THR A 955 -3.41 -143.68 43.73
CA THR A 955 -3.06 -144.75 44.67
C THR A 955 -3.16 -146.10 43.97
N PRO A 956 -2.14 -146.99 44.07
CA PRO A 956 -2.19 -148.32 43.46
C PRO A 956 -3.40 -149.12 43.99
N LEU A 957 -4.19 -149.68 43.08
CA LEU A 957 -5.27 -150.61 43.44
C LEU A 957 -4.67 -151.86 44.11
N PRO A 958 -5.28 -152.41 45.17
CA PRO A 958 -4.77 -153.62 45.84
C PRO A 958 -4.79 -154.82 44.88
N GLN A 959 -3.66 -155.52 44.77
CA GLN A 959 -3.58 -156.71 43.91
C GLN A 959 -4.50 -157.83 44.44
N PRO A 960 -5.39 -158.41 43.62
CA PRO A 960 -6.28 -159.48 44.04
C PRO A 960 -5.50 -160.78 44.28
N SER A 961 -5.77 -161.45 45.40
CA SER A 961 -5.18 -162.76 45.74
C SER A 961 -5.76 -163.93 44.91
N ASP A 962 -6.79 -163.66 44.10
CA ASP A 962 -7.51 -164.62 43.26
C ASP A 962 -7.22 -164.33 41.77
N PRO A 963 -6.60 -165.27 41.03
CA PRO A 963 -6.28 -165.11 39.61
C PRO A 963 -7.49 -164.78 38.71
N SER A 964 -8.71 -165.14 39.12
CA SER A 964 -9.92 -164.88 38.34
C SER A 964 -10.33 -163.40 38.29
N LYS A 965 -9.73 -162.53 39.11
CA LYS A 965 -10.05 -161.09 39.21
C LYS A 965 -9.01 -160.16 38.56
N LEU A 966 -8.02 -160.72 37.86
CA LEU A 966 -6.92 -159.95 37.27
C LEU A 966 -7.35 -159.06 36.10
N ASP A 967 -8.27 -159.53 35.25
CA ASP A 967 -8.76 -158.75 34.10
C ASP A 967 -9.55 -157.51 34.55
N ALA A 968 -10.43 -157.66 35.55
CA ALA A 968 -11.16 -156.55 36.15
C ALA A 968 -10.22 -155.51 36.79
N TYR A 969 -9.15 -155.96 37.45
CA TYR A 969 -8.11 -155.08 38.00
C TYR A 969 -7.36 -154.29 36.91
N MET A 970 -7.05 -154.92 35.77
CA MET A 970 -6.35 -154.26 34.66
C MET A 970 -7.23 -153.21 33.97
N ASP A 971 -8.55 -153.45 33.87
CA ASP A 971 -9.50 -152.47 33.34
C ASP A 971 -9.73 -151.30 34.30
N ASP A 972 -9.90 -151.55 35.61
CA ASP A 972 -10.01 -150.49 36.63
C ASP A 972 -8.74 -149.63 36.69
N SER A 973 -7.57 -150.24 36.59
CA SER A 973 -6.28 -149.54 36.53
C SER A 973 -6.15 -148.66 35.27
N ARG A 974 -6.58 -149.15 34.11
CA ARG A 974 -6.63 -148.37 32.86
C ARG A 974 -7.65 -147.22 32.92
N GLU A 975 -8.79 -147.42 33.56
CA GLU A 975 -9.80 -146.39 33.74
C GLU A 975 -9.32 -145.31 34.74
N GLN A 976 -8.65 -145.70 35.82
CA GLN A 976 -7.99 -144.77 36.76
C GLN A 976 -6.91 -143.93 36.05
N GLY A 977 -6.15 -144.54 35.14
CA GLY A 977 -5.17 -143.85 34.29
C GLY A 977 -5.80 -142.83 33.32
N ARG A 978 -6.87 -143.20 32.61
CA ARG A 978 -7.61 -142.28 31.72
C ARG A 978 -8.21 -141.10 32.48
N LYS A 979 -8.90 -141.34 33.60
CA LYS A 979 -9.47 -140.27 34.45
C LYS A 979 -8.41 -139.33 35.05
N TYR A 980 -7.17 -139.79 35.20
CA TYR A 980 -6.05 -138.93 35.63
C TYR A 980 -5.51 -138.08 34.47
N GLN A 981 -5.38 -138.67 33.26
CA GLN A 981 -4.95 -137.93 32.07
C GLN A 981 -5.96 -136.86 31.66
N ASP A 982 -7.26 -137.17 31.63
CA ASP A 982 -8.31 -136.19 31.29
C ASP A 982 -8.30 -135.01 32.26
N ARG A 983 -8.16 -135.26 33.57
CA ARG A 983 -8.07 -134.19 34.59
C ARG A 983 -6.82 -133.32 34.43
N ARG A 984 -5.68 -133.91 34.05
CA ARG A 984 -4.45 -133.15 33.75
C ARG A 984 -4.58 -132.33 32.47
N GLN A 985 -5.25 -132.84 31.45
CA GLN A 985 -5.45 -132.12 30.19
C GLN A 985 -6.38 -130.92 30.39
N VAL A 986 -7.51 -131.10 31.08
CA VAL A 986 -8.43 -129.99 31.44
C VAL A 986 -7.70 -128.92 32.27
N GLN A 987 -6.89 -129.32 33.24
CA GLN A 987 -6.08 -128.38 34.05
C GLN A 987 -5.02 -127.64 33.21
N GLY A 988 -4.46 -128.28 32.18
CA GLY A 988 -3.53 -127.66 31.22
C GLY A 988 -4.22 -126.64 30.31
N ASP A 989 -5.38 -127.00 29.76
CA ASP A 989 -6.17 -126.13 28.88
C ASP A 989 -6.71 -124.91 29.65
N GLU A 990 -7.17 -125.08 30.90
CA GLU A 990 -7.59 -123.97 31.78
C GLU A 990 -6.44 -123.01 32.11
N TYR A 991 -5.24 -123.53 32.43
CA TYR A 991 -4.06 -122.71 32.70
C TYR A 991 -3.63 -121.91 31.46
N GLN A 992 -3.67 -122.54 30.27
CA GLN A 992 -3.30 -121.88 29.02
C GLN A 992 -4.30 -120.80 28.63
N ALA A 993 -5.61 -121.06 28.77
CA ALA A 993 -6.67 -120.08 28.54
C ALA A 993 -6.57 -118.88 29.51
N GLN A 994 -6.28 -119.11 30.79
CA GLN A 994 -6.06 -118.03 31.76
C GLN A 994 -4.82 -117.20 31.44
N ARG A 995 -3.73 -117.83 30.99
CA ARG A 995 -2.51 -117.13 30.60
C ARG A 995 -2.69 -116.31 29.33
N GLU A 996 -3.40 -116.83 28.34
CA GLU A 996 -3.75 -116.10 27.11
C GLU A 996 -4.69 -114.92 27.41
N ALA A 997 -5.71 -115.13 28.24
CA ALA A 997 -6.61 -114.06 28.68
C ALA A 997 -5.87 -112.93 29.42
N GLN A 998 -4.98 -113.27 30.37
CA GLN A 998 -4.15 -112.30 31.08
C GLN A 998 -3.15 -111.60 30.15
N GLY A 999 -2.61 -112.31 29.15
CA GLY A 999 -1.72 -111.75 28.14
C GLY A 999 -2.42 -110.71 27.26
N ASN A 1000 -3.65 -111.00 26.81
CA ASN A 1000 -4.47 -110.08 26.03
C ASN A 1000 -4.91 -108.86 26.87
N GLU A 1001 -5.39 -109.08 28.10
CA GLU A 1001 -5.79 -108.00 29.01
C GLU A 1001 -4.61 -107.05 29.32
N TYR A 1002 -3.40 -107.58 29.52
CA TYR A 1002 -2.19 -106.77 29.69
C TYR A 1002 -1.80 -106.00 28.42
N GLN A 1003 -1.94 -106.61 27.23
CA GLN A 1003 -1.67 -105.92 25.97
C GLN A 1003 -2.68 -104.80 25.70
N ASP A 1004 -3.97 -105.05 25.90
CA ASP A 1004 -5.05 -104.08 25.73
C ASP A 1004 -4.88 -102.89 26.69
N ALA A 1005 -4.58 -103.16 27.97
CA ALA A 1005 -4.37 -102.09 28.95
C ALA A 1005 -3.11 -101.26 28.68
N ARG A 1006 -2.03 -101.88 28.19
CA ARG A 1006 -0.81 -101.18 27.76
C ARG A 1006 -1.04 -100.36 26.50
N GLN A 1007 -1.81 -100.89 25.55
CA GLN A 1007 -2.18 -100.17 24.32
C GLN A 1007 -3.07 -98.98 24.65
N GLN A 1008 -4.06 -99.15 25.52
CA GLN A 1008 -4.91 -98.08 26.02
C GLN A 1008 -4.10 -96.97 26.72
N GLN A 1009 -3.13 -97.32 27.59
CA GLN A 1009 -2.23 -96.33 28.21
C GLN A 1009 -1.39 -95.57 27.17
N GLY A 1010 -0.97 -96.26 26.09
CA GLY A 1010 -0.25 -95.67 24.96
C GLY A 1010 -1.11 -94.71 24.15
N ASP A 1011 -2.35 -95.11 23.84
CA ASP A 1011 -3.32 -94.32 23.08
C ASP A 1011 -3.77 -93.08 23.87
N GLU A 1012 -3.99 -93.21 25.18
CA GLU A 1012 -4.30 -92.08 26.08
C GLU A 1012 -3.16 -91.06 26.16
N TYR A 1013 -1.90 -91.51 26.25
CA TYR A 1013 -0.74 -90.61 26.21
C TYR A 1013 -0.54 -89.98 24.83
N ALA A 1014 -0.78 -90.72 23.74
CA ALA A 1014 -0.72 -90.19 22.38
C ALA A 1014 -1.77 -89.10 22.15
N ALA A 1015 -3.02 -89.32 22.58
CA ALA A 1015 -4.10 -88.33 22.52
C ALA A 1015 -3.80 -87.11 23.41
N ALA A 1016 -3.23 -87.30 24.60
CA ALA A 1016 -2.79 -86.20 25.45
C ALA A 1016 -1.63 -85.41 24.83
N MET A 1017 -0.70 -86.07 24.15
CA MET A 1017 0.40 -85.44 23.40
C MET A 1017 -0.08 -84.67 22.18
N GLU A 1018 -1.07 -85.18 21.44
CA GLU A 1018 -1.72 -84.49 20.33
C GLU A 1018 -2.46 -83.24 20.83
N THR A 1019 -3.28 -83.38 21.88
CA THR A 1019 -4.00 -82.26 22.51
C THR A 1019 -3.03 -81.20 23.04
N TRP A 1020 -1.92 -81.60 23.68
CA TRP A 1020 -0.87 -80.68 24.12
C TRP A 1020 -0.19 -80.00 22.92
N GLY A 1021 0.09 -80.75 21.86
CA GLY A 1021 0.69 -80.23 20.62
C GLY A 1021 -0.18 -79.15 19.98
N ASP A 1022 -1.48 -79.39 19.86
CA ASP A 1022 -2.45 -78.43 19.34
C ASP A 1022 -2.57 -77.20 20.24
N GLN A 1023 -2.70 -77.39 21.56
CA GLN A 1023 -2.77 -76.29 22.53
C GLN A 1023 -1.50 -75.43 22.53
N LYS A 1024 -0.33 -76.06 22.46
CA LYS A 1024 0.96 -75.34 22.38
C LYS A 1024 1.08 -74.59 21.06
N ALA A 1025 0.72 -75.21 19.93
CA ALA A 1025 0.77 -74.58 18.62
C ALA A 1025 -0.20 -73.38 18.53
N ASP A 1026 -1.39 -73.49 19.10
CA ASP A 1026 -2.36 -72.39 19.17
C ASP A 1026 -1.91 -71.28 20.12
N TRP A 1027 -1.35 -71.63 21.30
CA TRP A 1027 -0.75 -70.68 22.24
C TRP A 1027 0.38 -69.88 21.59
N GLU A 1028 1.32 -70.54 20.90
CA GLU A 1028 2.43 -69.89 20.19
C GLU A 1028 1.93 -69.02 19.03
N ARG A 1029 0.99 -69.53 18.23
CA ARG A 1029 0.48 -68.85 17.03
C ARG A 1029 -0.22 -67.53 17.38
N GLU A 1030 -1.15 -67.54 18.32
CA GLU A 1030 -1.91 -66.34 18.68
C GLU A 1030 -1.02 -65.31 19.37
N ARG A 1031 -0.10 -65.75 20.24
CA ARG A 1031 0.89 -64.87 20.89
C ARG A 1031 1.83 -64.23 19.87
N GLN A 1032 2.39 -65.01 18.93
CA GLN A 1032 3.25 -64.46 17.89
C GLN A 1032 2.49 -63.56 16.91
N ARG A 1033 1.25 -63.88 16.57
CA ARG A 1033 0.40 -63.03 15.71
C ARG A 1033 0.19 -61.67 16.35
N ALA A 1034 -0.15 -61.64 17.64
CA ALA A 1034 -0.37 -60.40 18.37
C ALA A 1034 0.89 -59.54 18.45
N VAL A 1035 2.01 -60.12 18.90
CA VAL A 1035 3.29 -59.42 19.05
C VAL A 1035 3.83 -58.94 17.70
N LYS A 1036 3.89 -59.81 16.67
CA LYS A 1036 4.37 -59.42 15.33
C LYS A 1036 3.47 -58.41 14.64
N GLY A 1037 2.16 -58.46 14.90
CA GLY A 1037 1.21 -57.45 14.41
C GLY A 1037 1.51 -56.07 14.99
N ALA A 1038 1.65 -55.99 16.31
CA ALA A 1038 2.00 -54.75 17.02
C ALA A 1038 3.40 -54.23 16.61
N GLU A 1039 4.42 -55.08 16.58
CA GLU A 1039 5.77 -54.75 16.13
C GLU A 1039 5.78 -54.29 14.66
N GLY A 1040 4.98 -54.90 13.79
CA GLY A 1040 4.84 -54.51 12.39
C GLY A 1040 4.26 -53.10 12.22
N MET A 1041 3.25 -52.75 13.03
CA MET A 1041 2.70 -51.39 13.07
C MET A 1041 3.75 -50.38 13.53
N LEU A 1042 4.40 -50.62 14.67
CA LEU A 1042 5.43 -49.73 15.22
C LEU A 1042 6.62 -49.59 14.27
N LYS A 1043 7.05 -50.68 13.64
CA LYS A 1043 8.06 -50.69 12.58
C LYS A 1043 7.70 -49.73 11.45
N ASN A 1044 6.47 -49.81 10.94
CA ASN A 1044 6.06 -48.95 9.83
C ASN A 1044 6.06 -47.46 10.22
N ILE A 1045 5.59 -47.16 11.43
CA ILE A 1045 5.58 -45.78 11.95
C ILE A 1045 7.00 -45.26 12.19
N PHE A 1046 7.86 -46.04 12.83
CA PHE A 1046 9.22 -45.64 13.14
C PHE A 1046 10.11 -45.52 11.89
N ASP A 1047 9.95 -46.41 10.92
CA ASP A 1047 10.72 -46.38 9.66
C ASP A 1047 10.45 -45.09 8.86
N ASN A 1048 9.19 -44.64 8.84
CA ASN A 1048 8.80 -43.43 8.08
C ASN A 1048 8.97 -42.13 8.88
N TYR A 1049 8.74 -42.15 10.20
CA TYR A 1049 8.62 -40.94 11.02
C TYR A 1049 9.52 -40.90 12.26
N GLY A 1050 10.36 -41.91 12.50
CA GLY A 1050 11.22 -41.99 13.68
C GLY A 1050 12.12 -40.77 13.87
N ARG A 1051 12.46 -40.08 12.78
CA ARG A 1051 13.20 -38.81 12.81
C ARG A 1051 12.39 -37.66 13.42
N ALA A 1052 11.10 -37.57 13.15
CA ALA A 1052 10.23 -36.50 13.64
C ALA A 1052 10.01 -36.60 15.16
N PHE A 1053 10.09 -37.81 15.72
CA PHE A 1053 10.01 -38.05 17.17
C PHE A 1053 11.25 -37.59 17.95
N LYS A 1054 12.37 -37.34 17.25
CA LYS A 1054 13.62 -36.89 17.89
C LYS A 1054 13.68 -35.36 17.96
N GLY A 1055 14.34 -34.85 19.00
CA GLY A 1055 14.68 -33.43 19.15
C GLY A 1055 13.85 -32.71 20.20
N THR A 1056 14.02 -31.39 20.29
CA THR A 1056 13.30 -30.56 21.27
C THR A 1056 12.43 -29.54 20.58
N VAL A 1057 11.25 -29.27 21.14
CA VAL A 1057 10.30 -28.26 20.63
C VAL A 1057 10.98 -26.90 20.45
N ALA A 1058 11.82 -26.50 21.42
CA ALA A 1058 12.57 -25.24 21.37
C ALA A 1058 13.51 -25.15 20.15
N SER A 1059 14.19 -26.24 19.77
CA SER A 1059 15.05 -26.26 18.57
C SER A 1059 14.26 -26.07 17.28
N ARG A 1060 13.03 -26.61 17.21
CA ARG A 1060 12.14 -26.47 16.05
C ARG A 1060 11.59 -25.05 15.94
N TRP A 1061 11.20 -24.44 17.07
CA TRP A 1061 10.79 -23.03 17.12
C TRP A 1061 11.94 -22.09 16.72
N LEU A 1062 13.17 -22.36 17.16
CA LEU A 1062 14.34 -21.60 16.76
C LEU A 1062 14.57 -21.69 15.24
N ALA A 1063 14.48 -22.89 14.66
CA ALA A 1063 14.62 -23.09 13.21
C ALA A 1063 13.55 -22.30 12.42
N MET A 1064 12.29 -22.35 12.82
CA MET A 1064 11.23 -21.53 12.21
C MET A 1064 11.52 -20.03 12.34
N THR A 1065 12.01 -19.59 13.51
CA THR A 1065 12.36 -18.19 13.76
C THR A 1065 13.49 -17.72 12.85
N ILE A 1066 14.50 -18.56 12.61
CA ILE A 1066 15.58 -18.28 11.64
C ILE A 1066 15.01 -18.13 10.23
N VAL A 1067 14.11 -19.02 9.80
CA VAL A 1067 13.44 -18.91 8.49
C VAL A 1067 12.67 -17.59 8.38
N MET A 1068 11.92 -17.21 9.43
CA MET A 1068 11.20 -15.93 9.46
C MET A 1068 12.14 -14.72 9.34
N ILE A 1069 13.29 -14.72 10.02
CA ILE A 1069 14.29 -13.64 9.90
C ILE A 1069 14.81 -13.54 8.46
N VAL A 1070 15.10 -14.67 7.82
CA VAL A 1070 15.52 -14.72 6.40
C VAL A 1070 14.42 -14.17 5.49
N LEU A 1071 13.16 -14.53 5.72
CA LEU A 1071 12.02 -14.00 4.96
C LEU A 1071 11.87 -12.49 5.11
N VAL A 1072 12.00 -11.94 6.32
CA VAL A 1072 11.99 -10.49 6.54
C VAL A 1072 13.15 -9.82 5.77
N GLY A 1073 14.34 -10.43 5.78
CA GLY A 1073 15.48 -9.99 4.97
C GLY A 1073 15.16 -9.96 3.47
N LEU A 1074 14.53 -11.01 2.95
CA LEU A 1074 14.09 -11.10 1.55
C LEU A 1074 13.03 -10.06 1.19
N ILE A 1075 12.03 -9.83 2.06
CA ILE A 1075 11.01 -8.78 1.87
C ILE A 1075 11.70 -7.41 1.76
N VAL A 1076 12.64 -7.10 2.65
CA VAL A 1076 13.41 -5.84 2.61
C VAL A 1076 14.25 -5.77 1.34
N PHE A 1077 14.89 -6.86 0.93
CA PHE A 1077 15.71 -6.92 -0.28
C PHE A 1077 14.89 -6.63 -1.54
N PHE A 1078 13.77 -7.35 -1.75
CA PHE A 1078 12.89 -7.14 -2.90
C PHE A 1078 12.30 -5.73 -2.91
N GLN A 1079 11.92 -5.21 -1.73
CA GLN A 1079 11.38 -3.86 -1.65
C GLN A 1079 12.43 -2.80 -1.98
N ARG A 1080 13.68 -2.98 -1.55
CA ARG A 1080 14.79 -2.08 -1.91
C ARG A 1080 15.16 -2.17 -3.38
N GLN A 1081 15.05 -3.33 -4.02
CA GLN A 1081 15.25 -3.44 -5.47
C GLN A 1081 14.24 -2.58 -6.25
N LYS A 1082 13.01 -2.47 -5.75
CA LYS A 1082 11.96 -1.61 -6.31
C LYS A 1082 12.21 -0.11 -6.10
N ASP A 1083 13.16 0.30 -5.25
CA ASP A 1083 13.56 1.70 -5.03
C ASP A 1083 14.48 2.25 -6.17
N VAL A 1084 15.00 1.39 -7.05
CA VAL A 1084 16.07 1.74 -8.03
C VAL A 1084 15.53 2.06 -9.45
N VAL A 1085 14.20 2.15 -9.63
CA VAL A 1085 13.58 2.46 -10.93
C VAL A 1085 12.87 3.80 -10.93
#